data_AF-E8URK6-F1
#
_entry.id   AF-E8URK6-F1
#
_cell.length_a   1.000
_cell.length_b   1.000
_cell.length_c   1.000
_cell.angle_alpha   90.00
_cell.angle_beta   90.00
_cell.angle_gamma   90.00
#
_symmetry.space_group_name_H-M   'P 1'
#
loop_
_entity.id
_entity.type
_entity.pdbx_description
1 polymer ?
#
loop_
_entity_poly.entity_id
_entity_poly.type
_entity_poly.pdbx_seq_one_letter_code
_entity_poly.pdbx_strand_id
1 'polypeptide(L)'
;MDITNIVFEKLCSVLDKLKRENNKTIVFLKGFPALYYKLLRMNGYEALGSNKWLNEEGYIDVRQLEADKNNLLIKFLTKESNFLWGFYEEFIALSNMINDIKTQYKGTIIILENNLFDKYYPLDIENDIISKLSSYFNNESSDITDDILVYTNYYSSVEFYPEGQVGLAYINRHEDEDIKSISFYETEADLNVNEKFMSSYKITARDPYIFCLKNYLQRGIPIGNIQIIIDGKIDEKAIMPFVNLLTLTKTQFRICRNERFKELTKEDGDKYTNILHKYWEKGSSFRNLLFYKNPDISNELVEISQGHIISDIISQCEIAISGSNGYSDIFITSPTGSGKSLLFQIPAIYLSEKYKAVTIVITPLIALMVDQVTQLTDLGLENVTFVNSDIPFDEKERRLKKIKEGEYSIVYLSPELFLANSIESLIGERRIGLLVIDEAHLVTTWGRDFRADYWYLGEYIEKLRKLNHDKFNFPVLCLTATAVYMGTEDTVNDTIVSLSLRNPKIYLGNVKRNNIHFEINKIDTKSITGSLENFKIEKTKENIIKCIDNNIKCIVYCPYTTQVEDVFNSLNEKYKKRVGKYYGSFDKYEKSEAQYKFKYGDYTVMISTKAFGMGVDIKDIEKVYHLAPTGNLADYVQEIGRAARNQEIKGIAATDFTSNDLKYVRMLYGLSGMKQYQLKEMIRKLYNIYKEKKSRNLLISPEAFSYLFDENDLENKVKSGLLLLSKDFENKYGFPVLVVRPKSLFTKNFVNVPFAIEKEFLKEYGRYARLIEDDSVRIIPSFNSNFGDTYIYNTGHIYEINMSELWEKHFNYLTFAQFKKKFFEGELFKFNSDEKLSPRLNLKITYHEDFEIAWEKLKKYSENLVNLFSELKSKRQVFTKNKFKEKFKEYFGNIKNNEIPGIVLDMFVADISQNIGFNQNADKFKFIQQRREMNQDEIVYRIMNSSYVMLKNYLSRLISSCKPQDNSDTFSTYIAITNNSKRPDLIYLAVLLELFGLASYEVIGGKNTEIFVRINDPVKLRRFASQNYSNSILTEIERKRRRSQEVLIGFMSSDLSDEERWNVIENYFLGRDDEVSRLLKLKES
;
A
#
# COMPACT_ATOMS: atom_id res chain seq x y z
N MET A 1 -20.26 26.12 -38.86
CA MET A 1 -20.34 26.85 -37.59
C MET A 1 -19.02 26.65 -36.88
N ASP A 2 -18.39 27.72 -36.43
CA ASP A 2 -17.18 27.64 -35.61
C ASP A 2 -17.51 26.84 -34.34
N ILE A 3 -16.83 25.72 -34.12
CA ILE A 3 -17.05 24.79 -33.00
C ILE A 3 -16.98 25.56 -31.66
N THR A 4 -16.11 26.57 -31.60
CA THR A 4 -15.96 27.48 -30.46
C THR A 4 -17.26 28.21 -30.12
N ASN A 5 -18.02 28.66 -31.12
CA ASN A 5 -19.27 29.41 -30.91
C ASN A 5 -20.36 28.50 -30.32
N ILE A 6 -20.42 27.23 -30.73
CA ILE A 6 -21.43 26.29 -30.23
C ILE A 6 -21.25 26.00 -28.74
N VAL A 7 -20.01 25.73 -28.31
CA VAL A 7 -19.71 25.49 -26.89
C VAL A 7 -19.91 26.75 -26.06
N PHE A 8 -19.54 27.92 -26.60
CA PHE A 8 -19.74 29.21 -25.95
C PHE A 8 -21.24 29.55 -25.79
N GLU A 9 -22.08 29.28 -26.80
CA GLU A 9 -23.54 29.45 -26.69
C GLU A 9 -24.13 28.59 -25.56
N LYS A 10 -23.66 27.33 -25.40
CA LYS A 10 -24.05 26.50 -24.25
C LYS A 10 -23.62 27.14 -22.93
N LEU A 11 -22.40 27.68 -22.84
CA LEU A 11 -21.91 28.37 -21.64
C LEU A 11 -22.79 29.57 -21.27
N CYS A 12 -23.14 30.43 -22.24
CA CYS A 12 -24.05 31.55 -22.03
C CYS A 12 -25.43 31.08 -21.53
N SER A 13 -25.99 30.02 -22.13
CA SER A 13 -27.26 29.43 -21.70
C SER A 13 -27.24 28.94 -20.24
N VAL A 14 -26.15 28.28 -19.82
CA VAL A 14 -25.98 27.83 -18.43
C VAL A 14 -25.88 29.02 -17.47
N LEU A 15 -25.07 30.03 -17.81
CA LEU A 15 -24.91 31.23 -16.97
C LEU A 15 -26.21 32.03 -16.86
N ASP A 16 -26.97 32.17 -17.95
CA ASP A 16 -28.26 32.86 -17.96
C ASP A 16 -29.31 32.14 -17.12
N LYS A 17 -29.29 30.81 -17.09
CA LYS A 17 -30.14 30.02 -16.19
C LYS A 17 -29.78 30.30 -14.73
N LEU A 18 -28.50 30.25 -14.37
CA LEU A 18 -28.03 30.52 -13.00
C LEU A 18 -28.33 31.96 -12.55
N LYS A 19 -28.25 32.92 -13.48
CA LYS A 19 -28.60 34.32 -13.28
C LYS A 19 -30.09 34.53 -12.98
N ARG A 20 -30.98 33.66 -13.49
CA ARG A 20 -32.43 33.73 -13.23
C ARG A 20 -32.84 33.05 -11.91
N GLU A 21 -32.10 32.05 -11.46
CA GLU A 21 -32.47 31.23 -10.29
C GLU A 21 -32.12 31.89 -8.94
N ASN A 22 -31.20 32.87 -8.90
CA ASN A 22 -30.65 33.40 -7.64
C ASN A 22 -30.54 34.94 -7.63
N ASN A 23 -30.82 35.57 -6.48
CA ASN A 23 -30.84 37.03 -6.36
C ASN A 23 -29.44 37.69 -6.34
N LYS A 24 -28.44 37.04 -5.74
CA LYS A 24 -27.03 37.50 -5.74
C LYS A 24 -26.10 36.29 -5.88
N THR A 25 -25.39 36.16 -7.00
CA THR A 25 -24.58 34.97 -7.32
C THR A 25 -23.23 35.30 -7.94
N ILE A 26 -22.19 34.57 -7.52
CA ILE A 26 -20.89 34.56 -8.20
C ILE A 26 -20.63 33.15 -8.71
N VAL A 27 -20.31 33.05 -10.00
CA VAL A 27 -19.93 31.79 -10.65
C VAL A 27 -18.44 31.79 -10.95
N PHE A 28 -17.68 30.87 -10.35
CA PHE A 28 -16.27 30.66 -10.69
C PHE A 28 -16.14 29.54 -11.71
N LEU A 29 -15.50 29.83 -12.84
CA LEU A 29 -15.30 28.87 -13.94
C LEU A 29 -14.01 28.07 -13.69
N LYS A 30 -14.15 26.77 -13.42
CA LYS A 30 -13.04 25.84 -13.15
C LYS A 30 -12.67 25.06 -14.42
N GLY A 31 -11.44 25.23 -14.88
CA GLY A 31 -10.87 24.42 -15.97
C GLY A 31 -11.31 24.78 -17.39
N PHE A 32 -11.86 25.98 -17.59
CA PHE A 32 -12.23 26.47 -18.92
C PHE A 32 -11.01 27.10 -19.62
N PRO A 33 -10.90 27.01 -20.96
CA PRO A 33 -9.86 27.72 -21.71
C PRO A 33 -10.01 29.25 -21.63
N ALA A 34 -8.89 29.98 -21.64
CA ALA A 34 -8.85 31.45 -21.58
C ALA A 34 -9.75 32.15 -22.62
N LEU A 35 -9.90 31.52 -23.80
CA LEU A 35 -10.76 31.99 -24.88
C LEU A 35 -12.21 32.24 -24.45
N TYR A 36 -12.79 31.37 -23.62
CA TYR A 36 -14.18 31.52 -23.16
C TYR A 36 -14.36 32.75 -22.29
N TYR A 37 -13.38 33.09 -21.47
CA TYR A 37 -13.41 34.27 -20.63
C TYR A 37 -13.36 35.56 -21.46
N LYS A 38 -12.52 35.60 -22.51
CA LYS A 38 -12.47 36.70 -23.45
C LYS A 38 -13.83 36.91 -24.12
N LEU A 39 -14.47 35.83 -24.56
CA LEU A 39 -15.80 35.85 -25.16
C LEU A 39 -16.89 36.32 -24.18
N LEU A 40 -16.86 35.89 -22.91
CA LEU A 40 -17.82 36.34 -21.89
C LEU A 40 -17.74 37.86 -21.67
N ARG A 41 -16.52 38.42 -21.63
CA ARG A 41 -16.33 39.88 -21.51
C ARG A 41 -16.85 40.63 -22.73
N MET A 42 -16.57 40.13 -23.93
CA MET A 42 -17.07 40.72 -25.18
C MET A 42 -18.59 40.72 -25.26
N ASN A 43 -19.25 39.72 -24.66
CA ASN A 43 -20.71 39.60 -24.59
C ASN A 43 -21.33 40.31 -23.37
N GLY A 44 -20.57 41.12 -22.64
CA GLY A 44 -21.10 42.00 -21.58
C GLY A 44 -21.38 41.32 -20.25
N TYR A 45 -20.90 40.09 -20.01
CA TYR A 45 -20.98 39.48 -18.68
C TYR A 45 -19.98 40.13 -17.73
N GLU A 46 -20.46 40.57 -16.56
CA GLU A 46 -19.65 41.29 -15.59
C GLU A 46 -18.71 40.36 -14.80
N ALA A 47 -17.40 40.63 -14.85
CA ALA A 47 -16.38 39.87 -14.14
C ALA A 47 -16.14 40.41 -12.71
N LEU A 48 -15.73 39.53 -11.79
CA LEU A 48 -15.27 39.90 -10.45
C LEU A 48 -13.90 40.60 -10.49
N GLY A 49 -12.97 40.01 -11.24
CA GLY A 49 -11.58 40.47 -11.37
C GLY A 49 -11.33 41.63 -12.34
N SER A 50 -10.10 42.15 -12.33
CA SER A 50 -9.65 43.19 -13.27
C SER A 50 -8.84 42.60 -14.45
N ASN A 51 -8.52 43.42 -15.45
CA ASN A 51 -7.58 43.03 -16.52
C ASN A 51 -6.11 42.99 -16.06
N LYS A 52 -5.81 43.41 -14.82
CA LYS A 52 -4.43 43.63 -14.38
C LYS A 52 -3.60 42.37 -14.20
N TRP A 53 -4.24 41.20 -14.13
CA TRP A 53 -3.60 39.90 -13.97
C TRP A 53 -3.89 38.98 -15.16
N LEU A 54 -4.18 39.57 -16.32
CA LEU A 54 -4.24 38.87 -17.59
C LEU A 54 -3.05 39.31 -18.44
N ASN A 55 -2.33 38.37 -19.04
CA ASN A 55 -1.28 38.70 -19.99
C ASN A 55 -1.87 39.16 -21.34
N GLU A 56 -1.02 39.55 -22.30
CA GLU A 56 -1.45 40.07 -23.62
C GLU A 56 -2.28 39.06 -24.43
N GLU A 57 -2.09 37.76 -24.18
CA GLU A 57 -2.84 36.66 -24.81
C GLU A 57 -4.15 36.33 -24.07
N GLY A 58 -4.39 36.96 -22.90
CA GLY A 58 -5.59 36.80 -22.08
C GLY A 58 -5.51 35.67 -21.06
N TYR A 59 -4.32 35.09 -20.82
CA TYR A 59 -4.06 34.07 -19.80
C TYR A 59 -3.87 34.69 -18.42
N ILE A 60 -4.25 33.95 -17.38
CA ILE A 60 -4.13 34.43 -16.01
C ILE A 60 -2.67 34.40 -15.54
N ASP A 61 -2.16 35.56 -15.13
CA ASP A 61 -0.89 35.67 -14.43
C ASP A 61 -1.15 35.55 -12.92
N VAL A 62 -0.91 34.35 -12.39
CA VAL A 62 -1.09 34.02 -10.98
C VAL A 62 -0.20 34.88 -10.08
N ARG A 63 0.98 35.33 -10.55
CA ARG A 63 1.85 36.22 -9.75
C ARG A 63 1.21 37.59 -9.58
N GLN A 64 0.63 38.14 -10.64
CA GLN A 64 -0.08 39.42 -10.59
C GLN A 64 -1.38 39.31 -9.77
N LEU A 65 -2.09 38.19 -9.88
CA LEU A 65 -3.26 37.90 -9.04
C LEU A 65 -2.89 37.88 -7.55
N GLU A 66 -1.82 37.17 -7.17
CA GLU A 66 -1.35 37.08 -5.79
C GLU A 66 -0.91 38.45 -5.26
N ALA A 67 -0.28 39.28 -6.10
CA ALA A 67 0.12 40.64 -5.76
C ALA A 67 -1.08 41.58 -5.53
N ASP A 68 -2.19 41.40 -6.26
CA ASP A 68 -3.39 42.26 -6.20
C ASP A 68 -4.57 41.65 -5.40
N LYS A 69 -4.34 40.55 -4.66
CA LYS A 69 -5.38 39.80 -3.94
C LYS A 69 -6.18 40.62 -2.92
N ASN A 70 -5.57 41.65 -2.33
CA ASN A 70 -6.27 42.58 -1.42
C ASN A 70 -7.36 43.38 -2.14
N ASN A 71 -7.10 43.82 -3.37
CA ASN A 71 -8.11 44.53 -4.17
C ASN A 71 -9.20 43.58 -4.68
N LEU A 72 -8.84 42.32 -4.97
CA LEU A 72 -9.83 41.28 -5.27
C LEU A 72 -10.79 41.06 -4.08
N LEU A 73 -10.25 40.98 -2.85
CA LEU A 73 -11.04 40.87 -1.62
C LEU A 73 -12.00 42.06 -1.45
N ILE A 74 -11.52 43.29 -1.64
CA ILE A 74 -12.36 44.49 -1.55
C ILE A 74 -13.51 44.40 -2.55
N LYS A 75 -13.24 44.04 -3.81
CA LYS A 75 -14.27 43.89 -4.83
C LYS A 75 -15.28 42.79 -4.48
N PHE A 76 -14.80 41.65 -3.99
CA PHE A 76 -15.66 40.55 -3.56
C PHE A 76 -16.66 40.98 -2.47
N LEU A 77 -16.24 41.82 -1.53
CA LEU A 77 -17.09 42.30 -0.45
C LEU A 77 -17.99 43.49 -0.83
N THR A 78 -17.53 44.37 -1.73
CA THR A 78 -18.19 45.66 -2.01
C THR A 78 -19.06 45.68 -3.26
N LYS A 79 -18.88 44.73 -4.19
CA LYS A 79 -19.59 44.76 -5.47
C LYS A 79 -21.07 44.40 -5.31
N GLU A 80 -21.95 45.27 -5.81
CA GLU A 80 -23.41 45.17 -5.63
C GLU A 80 -24.13 44.44 -6.78
N SER A 81 -23.42 44.01 -7.83
CA SER A 81 -24.01 43.29 -8.96
C SER A 81 -24.69 41.99 -8.53
N ASN A 82 -25.89 41.73 -9.07
CA ASN A 82 -26.67 40.51 -8.78
C ASN A 82 -26.01 39.25 -9.36
N PHE A 83 -25.19 39.37 -10.40
CA PHE A 83 -24.51 38.24 -11.03
C PHE A 83 -23.10 38.62 -11.45
N LEU A 84 -22.11 37.87 -11.00
CA LEU A 84 -20.71 38.01 -11.37
C LEU A 84 -20.13 36.66 -11.79
N TRP A 85 -19.08 36.69 -12.60
CA TRP A 85 -18.26 35.51 -12.85
C TRP A 85 -16.78 35.78 -12.55
N GLY A 86 -16.02 34.72 -12.27
CA GLY A 86 -14.58 34.81 -12.02
C GLY A 86 -13.81 33.56 -12.44
N PHE A 87 -12.48 33.65 -12.39
CA PHE A 87 -11.57 32.52 -12.57
C PHE A 87 -11.54 31.67 -11.30
N TYR A 88 -11.35 30.35 -11.43
CA TYR A 88 -11.23 29.50 -10.25
C TYR A 88 -9.99 29.84 -9.40
N GLU A 89 -8.93 30.35 -10.01
CA GLU A 89 -7.77 30.92 -9.31
C GLU A 89 -8.14 32.11 -8.41
N GLU A 90 -9.06 32.99 -8.85
CA GLU A 90 -9.56 34.09 -8.01
C GLU A 90 -10.28 33.56 -6.77
N PHE A 91 -11.03 32.47 -6.92
CA PHE A 91 -11.65 31.78 -5.80
C PHE A 91 -10.60 31.19 -4.83
N ILE A 92 -9.56 30.53 -5.35
CA ILE A 92 -8.46 30.00 -4.53
C ILE A 92 -7.79 31.14 -3.75
N ALA A 93 -7.46 32.25 -4.41
CA ALA A 93 -6.86 33.43 -3.78
C ALA A 93 -7.71 33.98 -2.63
N LEU A 94 -9.03 34.13 -2.86
CA LEU A 94 -9.98 34.56 -1.83
C LEU A 94 -10.08 33.56 -0.67
N SER A 95 -10.17 32.26 -0.96
CA SER A 95 -10.24 31.21 0.06
C SER A 95 -8.97 31.09 0.91
N ASN A 96 -7.81 31.51 0.39
CA ASN A 96 -6.57 31.59 1.15
C ASN A 96 -6.54 32.78 2.12
N MET A 97 -7.39 33.80 1.91
CA MET A 97 -7.47 35.00 2.73
C MET A 97 -8.63 34.97 3.73
N ILE A 98 -9.73 34.32 3.35
CA ILE A 98 -10.99 34.33 4.10
C ILE A 98 -11.25 32.92 4.65
N ASN A 99 -11.40 32.81 5.97
CA ASN A 99 -11.98 31.60 6.57
C ASN A 99 -13.50 31.63 6.45
N ASP A 100 -14.12 30.51 6.09
CA ASP A 100 -15.58 30.35 5.95
C ASP A 100 -16.20 31.29 4.89
N ILE A 101 -15.60 31.34 3.69
CA ILE A 101 -15.96 32.26 2.61
C ILE A 101 -17.46 32.19 2.23
N LYS A 102 -18.07 31.00 2.36
CA LYS A 102 -19.50 30.77 2.13
C LYS A 102 -20.40 31.58 3.07
N THR A 103 -19.98 31.78 4.32
CA THR A 103 -20.76 32.55 5.31
C THR A 103 -20.56 34.05 5.18
N GLN A 104 -19.37 34.47 4.73
CA GLN A 104 -19.03 35.89 4.60
C GLN A 104 -19.63 36.53 3.36
N TYR A 105 -19.88 35.76 2.30
CA TYR A 105 -20.56 36.25 1.12
C TYR A 105 -22.08 36.29 1.33
N LYS A 106 -22.68 37.48 1.23
CA LYS A 106 -24.14 37.69 1.33
C LYS A 106 -24.88 37.28 0.03
N GLY A 107 -24.60 36.10 -0.48
CA GLY A 107 -25.15 35.56 -1.73
C GLY A 107 -24.71 34.11 -1.97
N THR A 108 -24.94 33.58 -3.17
CA THR A 108 -24.59 32.22 -3.54
C THR A 108 -23.26 32.18 -4.29
N ILE A 109 -22.33 31.32 -3.86
CA ILE A 109 -21.11 31.00 -4.60
C ILE A 109 -21.33 29.67 -5.31
N ILE A 110 -21.04 29.61 -6.61
CA ILE A 110 -21.17 28.40 -7.43
C ILE A 110 -19.85 28.18 -8.16
N ILE A 111 -19.37 26.94 -8.16
CA ILE A 111 -18.29 26.51 -9.07
C ILE A 111 -18.94 25.87 -10.28
N LEU A 112 -18.71 26.42 -11.48
CA LEU A 112 -19.07 25.76 -12.73
C LEU A 112 -17.85 25.00 -13.21
N GLU A 113 -17.95 23.68 -13.23
CA GLU A 113 -16.84 22.78 -13.48
C GLU A 113 -16.85 22.26 -14.91
N ASN A 114 -15.72 22.44 -15.61
CA ASN A 114 -15.49 21.81 -16.90
C ASN A 114 -15.21 20.31 -16.72
N ASN A 115 -16.26 19.54 -16.43
CA ASN A 115 -16.23 18.08 -16.21
C ASN A 115 -15.90 17.26 -17.48
N LEU A 116 -15.50 17.92 -18.59
CA LEU A 116 -14.82 17.24 -19.70
C LEU A 116 -13.49 16.63 -19.24
N PHE A 117 -12.84 17.34 -18.32
CA PHE A 117 -11.65 16.90 -17.63
C PHE A 117 -11.99 16.56 -16.19
N ASP A 118 -11.27 15.58 -15.66
CA ASP A 118 -11.46 15.08 -14.30
C ASP A 118 -10.46 15.77 -13.36
N LYS A 119 -9.24 15.23 -13.27
CA LYS A 119 -8.19 15.72 -12.38
C LYS A 119 -7.35 16.87 -12.94
N TYR A 120 -6.98 16.78 -14.21
CA TYR A 120 -6.03 17.69 -14.85
C TYR A 120 -6.73 18.54 -15.90
N TYR A 121 -6.46 19.84 -15.93
CA TYR A 121 -7.06 20.77 -16.87
C TYR A 121 -6.00 21.33 -17.83
N PRO A 122 -6.32 21.55 -19.11
CA PRO A 122 -5.40 22.15 -20.08
C PRO A 122 -5.32 23.67 -19.89
N LEU A 123 -4.68 24.09 -18.80
CA LEU A 123 -4.48 25.49 -18.44
C LEU A 123 -3.28 26.06 -19.19
N ASP A 124 -3.42 27.30 -19.64
CA ASP A 124 -2.39 27.99 -20.39
C ASP A 124 -1.42 28.70 -19.42
N ILE A 125 -0.28 28.06 -19.13
CA ILE A 125 0.83 28.59 -18.32
C ILE A 125 2.12 28.54 -19.16
N GLU A 126 3.05 29.45 -18.92
CA GLU A 126 4.37 29.46 -19.57
C GLU A 126 5.09 28.11 -19.46
N ASN A 127 5.63 27.62 -20.58
CA ASN A 127 6.31 26.31 -20.65
C ASN A 127 7.52 26.20 -19.71
N ASP A 128 8.26 27.30 -19.48
CA ASP A 128 9.36 27.33 -18.51
C ASP A 128 8.86 27.02 -17.09
N ILE A 129 7.76 27.66 -16.68
CA ILE A 129 7.12 27.44 -15.38
C ILE A 129 6.55 26.02 -15.28
N ILE A 130 5.93 25.51 -16.33
CA ILE A 130 5.47 24.10 -16.37
C ILE A 130 6.63 23.14 -16.16
N SER A 131 7.77 23.36 -16.82
CA SER A 131 8.95 22.49 -16.68
C SER A 131 9.51 22.53 -15.25
N LYS A 132 9.57 23.71 -14.63
CA LYS A 132 10.00 23.90 -13.25
C LYS A 132 9.01 23.33 -12.23
N LEU A 133 7.70 23.52 -12.44
CA LEU A 133 6.65 22.93 -11.62
C LEU A 133 6.66 21.40 -11.72
N SER A 134 6.82 20.85 -12.92
CA SER A 134 6.96 19.42 -13.11
C SER A 134 8.21 18.89 -12.38
N SER A 135 9.35 19.55 -12.55
CA SER A 135 10.57 19.23 -11.82
C SER A 135 10.34 19.31 -10.30
N TYR A 136 9.61 20.31 -9.83
CA TYR A 136 9.30 20.48 -8.41
C TYR A 136 8.36 19.41 -7.84
N PHE A 137 7.34 18.98 -8.59
CA PHE A 137 6.39 17.95 -8.15
C PHE A 137 6.95 16.53 -8.32
N ASN A 138 7.80 16.31 -9.33
CA ASN A 138 8.32 14.99 -9.68
C ASN A 138 9.69 14.68 -9.06
N ASN A 139 10.59 15.66 -8.94
CA ASN A 139 11.96 15.45 -8.44
C ASN A 139 12.07 15.63 -6.92
N GLU A 140 13.05 14.94 -6.33
CA GLU A 140 13.18 14.80 -4.88
C GLU A 140 13.96 15.93 -4.18
N SER A 141 14.71 16.72 -4.96
CA SER A 141 15.71 17.69 -4.48
C SER A 141 15.54 19.08 -5.09
N SER A 142 14.45 19.33 -5.82
CA SER A 142 14.16 20.63 -6.39
C SER A 142 13.68 21.57 -5.28
N ASP A 143 14.56 22.48 -4.87
CA ASP A 143 14.19 23.62 -4.04
C ASP A 143 13.11 24.44 -4.75
N ILE A 144 12.15 24.96 -3.98
CA ILE A 144 11.21 25.93 -4.53
C ILE A 144 12.01 27.17 -4.88
N THR A 145 12.05 27.49 -6.17
CA THR A 145 12.54 28.78 -6.65
C THR A 145 11.45 29.83 -6.47
N ASP A 146 11.83 31.08 -6.19
CA ASP A 146 10.89 32.18 -5.92
C ASP A 146 9.85 32.39 -7.04
N ASP A 147 10.24 32.05 -8.27
CA ASP A 147 9.44 32.17 -9.48
C ASP A 147 8.29 31.15 -9.56
N ILE A 148 8.42 29.96 -8.96
CA ILE A 148 7.34 28.94 -8.90
C ILE A 148 6.59 28.91 -7.58
N LEU A 149 7.12 29.53 -6.51
CA LEU A 149 6.53 29.52 -5.17
C LEU A 149 5.05 29.90 -5.17
N VAL A 150 4.71 30.97 -5.88
CA VAL A 150 3.32 31.47 -5.97
C VAL A 150 2.40 30.43 -6.61
N TYR A 151 2.83 29.78 -7.69
CA TYR A 151 2.03 28.77 -8.40
C TYR A 151 1.69 27.56 -7.53
N THR A 152 2.56 27.20 -6.57
CA THR A 152 2.29 26.09 -5.63
C THR A 152 1.13 26.35 -4.67
N ASN A 153 0.62 27.58 -4.60
CA ASN A 153 -0.58 27.92 -3.83
C ASN A 153 -1.88 27.67 -4.62
N TYR A 154 -1.79 27.44 -5.93
CA TYR A 154 -2.92 27.29 -6.85
C TYR A 154 -2.97 25.91 -7.49
N TYR A 155 -1.81 25.35 -7.84
CA TYR A 155 -1.68 24.08 -8.54
C TYR A 155 -0.93 23.05 -7.70
N SER A 156 -1.34 21.79 -7.84
CA SER A 156 -0.89 20.68 -7.00
C SER A 156 -0.08 19.61 -7.74
N SER A 157 -0.25 19.48 -9.05
CA SER A 157 0.52 18.58 -9.89
C SER A 157 0.49 18.98 -11.37
N VAL A 158 1.45 18.45 -12.13
CA VAL A 158 1.58 18.61 -13.58
C VAL A 158 1.62 17.23 -14.22
N GLU A 159 0.84 17.03 -15.27
CA GLU A 159 0.80 15.81 -16.08
C GLU A 159 1.11 16.13 -17.54
N PHE A 160 1.95 15.31 -18.18
CA PHE A 160 2.21 15.42 -19.61
C PHE A 160 1.39 14.39 -20.37
N TYR A 161 0.74 14.86 -21.42
CA TYR A 161 -0.06 14.08 -22.34
C TYR A 161 0.65 13.96 -23.70
N PRO A 162 0.22 13.03 -24.57
CA PRO A 162 0.75 12.92 -25.93
C PRO A 162 0.73 14.26 -26.69
N GLU A 163 1.55 14.37 -27.74
CA GLU A 163 1.68 15.58 -28.58
C GLU A 163 2.15 16.84 -27.82
N GLY A 164 2.77 16.66 -26.65
CA GLY A 164 3.33 17.74 -25.84
C GLY A 164 2.28 18.56 -25.08
N GLN A 165 1.03 18.10 -25.02
CA GLN A 165 0.01 18.75 -24.20
C GLN A 165 0.26 18.56 -22.71
N VAL A 166 -0.17 19.53 -21.91
CA VAL A 166 0.06 19.55 -20.47
C VAL A 166 -1.25 19.75 -19.74
N GLY A 167 -1.45 18.99 -18.67
CA GLY A 167 -2.54 19.17 -17.74
C GLY A 167 -2.05 19.60 -16.37
N LEU A 168 -2.74 20.57 -15.78
CA LEU A 168 -2.48 21.09 -14.44
C LEU A 168 -3.65 20.76 -13.51
N ALA A 169 -3.34 20.26 -12.32
CA ALA A 169 -4.35 20.01 -11.29
C ALA A 169 -4.47 21.21 -10.35
N TYR A 170 -5.70 21.64 -10.08
CA TYR A 170 -5.98 22.69 -9.10
C TYR A 170 -5.89 22.18 -7.66
N ILE A 171 -5.65 23.10 -6.72
CA ILE A 171 -5.95 22.88 -5.31
C ILE A 171 -7.46 23.13 -5.09
N ASN A 172 -8.24 22.04 -5.02
CA ASN A 172 -9.69 22.10 -4.82
C ASN A 172 -10.05 22.60 -3.41
N ARG A 173 -10.35 23.90 -3.26
CA ARG A 173 -10.75 24.57 -2.00
C ARG A 173 -12.27 24.67 -1.82
N HIS A 174 -13.05 24.53 -2.88
CA HIS A 174 -14.50 24.68 -2.82
C HIS A 174 -15.18 23.50 -2.11
N GLU A 175 -14.60 22.30 -2.21
CA GLU A 175 -15.03 21.11 -1.46
C GLU A 175 -14.86 21.30 0.05
N ASP A 176 -13.85 22.07 0.47
CA ASP A 176 -13.58 22.32 1.90
C ASP A 176 -14.67 23.17 2.55
N GLU A 177 -15.21 24.10 1.78
CA GLU A 177 -16.18 25.13 2.18
C GLU A 177 -17.63 24.70 1.90
N ASP A 178 -17.85 23.46 1.46
CA ASP A 178 -19.16 22.92 1.06
C ASP A 178 -19.86 23.83 0.03
N ILE A 179 -19.07 24.35 -0.92
CA ILE A 179 -19.58 25.21 -1.99
C ILE A 179 -20.11 24.33 -3.11
N LYS A 180 -21.30 24.70 -3.61
CA LYS A 180 -21.98 23.96 -4.68
C LYS A 180 -21.14 23.98 -5.97
N SER A 181 -20.73 22.80 -6.44
CA SER A 181 -20.20 22.59 -7.79
C SER A 181 -21.30 22.11 -8.73
N ILE A 182 -21.26 22.58 -9.99
CA ILE A 182 -22.19 22.20 -11.06
C ILE A 182 -21.36 21.75 -12.26
N SER A 183 -21.63 20.56 -12.76
CA SER A 183 -21.03 20.05 -14.00
C SER A 183 -21.52 20.81 -15.23
N PHE A 184 -20.61 21.23 -16.11
CA PHE A 184 -20.95 21.95 -17.33
C PHE A 184 -21.59 21.07 -18.42
N TYR A 185 -21.06 19.87 -18.62
CA TYR A 185 -21.63 18.85 -19.50
C TYR A 185 -22.52 17.91 -18.70
N GLU A 186 -23.62 17.49 -19.33
CA GLU A 186 -24.54 16.50 -18.77
C GLU A 186 -23.81 15.16 -18.55
N THR A 187 -24.20 14.44 -17.51
CA THR A 187 -23.65 13.13 -17.14
C THR A 187 -24.42 11.97 -17.76
N GLU A 188 -25.43 12.26 -18.56
CA GLU A 188 -26.25 11.32 -19.31
C GLU A 188 -26.29 11.78 -20.78
N ALA A 189 -26.27 10.82 -21.70
CA ALA A 189 -26.30 11.01 -23.14
C ALA A 189 -26.80 9.73 -23.80
N ASP A 190 -27.43 9.85 -24.97
CA ASP A 190 -27.84 8.67 -25.74
C ASP A 190 -26.61 8.03 -26.40
N LEU A 191 -26.35 6.76 -26.09
CA LEU A 191 -25.17 6.02 -26.58
C LEU A 191 -25.36 5.51 -28.03
N ASN A 192 -26.54 5.73 -28.63
CA ASN A 192 -26.87 5.23 -29.95
C ASN A 192 -26.28 6.08 -31.08
N VAL A 193 -25.09 5.72 -31.56
CA VAL A 193 -24.62 6.09 -32.90
C VAL A 193 -23.96 4.87 -33.57
N ASN A 194 -24.73 4.19 -34.40
CA ASN A 194 -24.37 2.98 -35.14
C ASN A 194 -24.21 3.28 -36.65
N GLU A 195 -23.19 4.05 -37.01
CA GLU A 195 -22.75 4.13 -38.41
C GLU A 195 -21.38 3.46 -38.54
N LYS A 196 -21.23 2.51 -39.48
CA LYS A 196 -19.93 1.94 -39.83
C LYS A 196 -19.18 2.98 -40.67
N PHE A 197 -18.24 3.68 -40.04
CA PHE A 197 -17.28 4.56 -40.72
C PHE A 197 -15.84 4.13 -40.42
N MET A 198 -14.90 4.50 -41.30
CA MET A 198 -13.46 4.37 -41.04
C MET A 198 -13.06 5.40 -39.97
N SER A 199 -12.61 4.93 -38.80
CA SER A 199 -12.17 5.81 -37.73
C SER A 199 -10.75 6.31 -37.98
N SER A 200 -10.54 7.62 -37.81
CA SER A 200 -9.21 8.25 -37.79
C SER A 200 -8.47 7.95 -36.49
N TYR A 201 -9.23 7.77 -35.40
CA TYR A 201 -8.70 7.47 -34.06
C TYR A 201 -9.45 6.31 -33.42
N LYS A 202 -8.72 5.40 -32.79
CA LYS A 202 -9.27 4.30 -31.98
C LYS A 202 -8.67 4.38 -30.59
N ILE A 203 -9.47 4.83 -29.63
CA ILE A 203 -9.03 5.17 -28.26
C ILE A 203 -9.88 4.44 -27.22
N THR A 204 -9.32 4.20 -26.04
CA THR A 204 -10.09 3.69 -24.88
C THR A 204 -10.48 4.84 -23.96
N ALA A 205 -11.45 4.63 -23.06
CA ALA A 205 -11.84 5.63 -22.05
C ALA A 205 -10.68 6.11 -21.16
N ARG A 206 -9.63 5.29 -21.01
CA ARG A 206 -8.45 5.54 -20.18
C ARG A 206 -7.20 5.91 -20.97
N ASP A 207 -7.31 6.01 -22.30
CA ASP A 207 -6.20 6.37 -23.16
C ASP A 207 -5.77 7.83 -22.87
N PRO A 208 -4.50 8.11 -22.53
CA PRO A 208 -4.02 9.47 -22.31
C PRO A 208 -4.30 10.41 -23.50
N TYR A 209 -4.35 9.88 -24.73
CA TYR A 209 -4.64 10.65 -25.93
C TYR A 209 -6.06 11.24 -25.95
N ILE A 210 -7.00 10.69 -25.15
CA ILE A 210 -8.35 11.25 -25.00
C ILE A 210 -8.31 12.68 -24.47
N PHE A 211 -7.32 13.01 -23.62
CA PHE A 211 -7.11 14.36 -23.10
C PHE A 211 -6.83 15.34 -24.25
N CYS A 212 -5.97 14.95 -25.20
CA CYS A 212 -5.59 15.77 -26.34
C CYS A 212 -6.79 16.07 -27.24
N LEU A 213 -7.58 15.03 -27.57
CA LEU A 213 -8.79 15.17 -28.39
C LEU A 213 -9.86 16.04 -27.72
N LYS A 214 -10.07 15.86 -26.41
CA LYS A 214 -10.95 16.72 -25.59
C LYS A 214 -10.51 18.18 -25.66
N ASN A 215 -9.21 18.45 -25.50
CA ASN A 215 -8.66 19.80 -25.52
C ASN A 215 -8.75 20.46 -26.90
N TYR A 216 -8.51 19.71 -27.98
CA TYR A 216 -8.66 20.21 -29.35
C TYR A 216 -10.10 20.62 -29.65
N LEU A 217 -11.06 19.73 -29.40
CA LEU A 217 -12.48 20.00 -29.66
C LEU A 217 -12.99 21.22 -28.88
N GLN A 218 -12.68 21.32 -27.58
CA GLN A 218 -13.14 22.48 -26.80
C GLN A 218 -12.52 23.81 -27.26
N ARG A 219 -11.35 23.78 -27.93
CA ARG A 219 -10.69 24.97 -28.49
C ARG A 219 -11.10 25.24 -29.94
N GLY A 220 -12.11 24.51 -30.44
CA GLY A 220 -12.63 24.67 -31.79
C GLY A 220 -11.80 24.00 -32.89
N ILE A 221 -10.81 23.19 -32.52
CA ILE A 221 -9.96 22.47 -33.48
C ILE A 221 -10.73 21.21 -33.93
N PRO A 222 -11.08 21.09 -35.21
CA PRO A 222 -11.82 19.93 -35.71
C PRO A 222 -10.94 18.68 -35.63
N ILE A 223 -11.56 17.56 -35.26
CA ILE A 223 -10.89 16.25 -35.21
C ILE A 223 -11.60 15.26 -36.13
N GLY A 224 -10.85 14.26 -36.61
CA GLY A 224 -11.38 13.20 -37.47
C GLY A 224 -12.34 12.26 -36.72
N ASN A 225 -12.83 11.25 -37.42
CA ASN A 225 -13.83 10.33 -36.88
C ASN A 225 -13.24 9.46 -35.75
N ILE A 226 -13.97 9.27 -34.66
CA ILE A 226 -13.45 8.59 -33.45
C ILE A 226 -14.17 7.28 -33.16
N GLN A 227 -13.42 6.24 -32.84
CA GLN A 227 -13.92 5.03 -32.21
C GLN A 227 -13.48 4.99 -30.75
N ILE A 228 -14.44 5.02 -29.82
CA ILE A 228 -14.21 4.95 -28.38
C ILE A 228 -14.51 3.52 -27.90
N ILE A 229 -13.53 2.89 -27.25
CA ILE A 229 -13.66 1.56 -26.65
C ILE A 229 -13.90 1.71 -25.15
N ILE A 230 -14.97 1.09 -24.64
CA ILE A 230 -15.36 1.12 -23.23
C ILE A 230 -15.36 -0.27 -22.62
N ASP A 231 -14.85 -0.39 -21.39
CA ASP A 231 -14.65 -1.68 -20.71
C ASP A 231 -15.72 -2.00 -19.64
N GLY A 232 -16.68 -1.10 -19.40
CA GLY A 232 -17.76 -1.28 -18.43
C GLY A 232 -18.52 0.01 -18.08
N LYS A 233 -19.43 -0.07 -17.10
CA LYS A 233 -20.28 1.06 -16.69
C LYS A 233 -19.51 2.27 -16.13
N ILE A 234 -18.33 2.06 -15.54
CA ILE A 234 -17.49 3.15 -15.01
C ILE A 234 -16.95 3.98 -16.18
N ASP A 235 -16.43 3.31 -17.20
CA ASP A 235 -15.91 3.96 -18.40
C ASP A 235 -17.02 4.69 -19.16
N GLU A 236 -18.23 4.13 -19.23
CA GLU A 236 -19.42 4.79 -19.80
C GLU A 236 -19.68 6.15 -19.13
N LYS A 237 -19.68 6.20 -17.79
CA LYS A 237 -19.87 7.45 -17.06
C LYS A 237 -18.73 8.45 -17.31
N ALA A 238 -17.49 7.97 -17.38
CA ALA A 238 -16.32 8.82 -17.55
C ALA A 238 -16.24 9.47 -18.95
N ILE A 239 -16.72 8.78 -19.99
CA ILE A 239 -16.72 9.33 -21.36
C ILE A 239 -17.94 10.21 -21.67
N MET A 240 -18.99 10.18 -20.84
CA MET A 240 -20.25 10.86 -21.15
C MET A 240 -20.11 12.37 -21.43
N PRO A 241 -19.30 13.14 -20.66
CA PRO A 241 -19.03 14.53 -20.99
C PRO A 241 -18.41 14.72 -22.38
N PHE A 242 -17.53 13.80 -22.78
CA PHE A 242 -16.89 13.83 -24.10
C PHE A 242 -17.87 13.46 -25.21
N VAL A 243 -18.72 12.45 -25.00
CA VAL A 243 -19.81 12.08 -25.93
C VAL A 243 -20.75 13.27 -26.13
N ASN A 244 -21.11 13.97 -25.06
CA ASN A 244 -21.94 15.18 -25.14
C ASN A 244 -21.26 16.29 -25.96
N LEU A 245 -19.95 16.49 -25.80
CA LEU A 245 -19.20 17.43 -26.65
C LEU A 245 -19.16 16.98 -28.12
N LEU A 246 -18.96 15.71 -28.40
CA LEU A 246 -18.94 15.17 -29.77
C LEU A 246 -20.31 15.36 -30.46
N THR A 247 -21.40 15.07 -29.75
CA THR A 247 -22.77 15.29 -30.22
C THR A 247 -23.05 16.77 -30.47
N LEU A 248 -22.68 17.64 -29.51
CA LEU A 248 -22.85 19.09 -29.63
C LEU A 248 -22.12 19.66 -30.86
N THR A 249 -20.91 19.17 -31.13
CA THR A 249 -20.06 19.62 -32.23
C THR A 249 -20.35 18.92 -33.57
N LYS A 250 -21.29 17.96 -33.58
CA LYS A 250 -21.61 17.11 -34.75
C LYS A 250 -20.41 16.34 -35.28
N THR A 251 -19.47 15.98 -34.41
CA THR A 251 -18.32 15.13 -34.75
C THR A 251 -18.79 13.68 -34.87
N GLN A 252 -18.37 12.95 -35.91
CA GLN A 252 -18.74 11.54 -36.06
C GLN A 252 -17.96 10.67 -35.07
N PHE A 253 -18.69 9.87 -34.27
CA PHE A 253 -18.10 8.94 -33.33
C PHE A 253 -18.88 7.62 -33.26
N ARG A 254 -18.19 6.57 -32.82
CA ARG A 254 -18.76 5.25 -32.55
C ARG A 254 -18.26 4.76 -31.22
N ILE A 255 -19.16 4.25 -30.40
CA ILE A 255 -18.83 3.59 -29.14
C ILE A 255 -18.82 2.09 -29.39
N CYS A 256 -17.75 1.42 -28.98
CA CYS A 256 -17.63 -0.03 -29.01
C CYS A 256 -17.39 -0.50 -27.59
N ARG A 257 -18.15 -1.49 -27.12
CA ARG A 257 -17.77 -2.20 -25.91
C ARG A 257 -16.57 -3.07 -26.21
N ASN A 258 -15.57 -3.01 -25.33
CA ASN A 258 -14.39 -3.84 -25.48
C ASN A 258 -14.80 -5.29 -25.28
N GLU A 259 -14.45 -6.13 -26.24
CA GLU A 259 -14.47 -7.57 -26.04
C GLU A 259 -13.17 -7.93 -25.32
N ARG A 260 -13.14 -7.76 -23.99
CA ARG A 260 -12.03 -8.18 -23.10
C ARG A 260 -11.64 -9.64 -23.33
N PHE A 261 -12.64 -10.42 -23.71
CA PHE A 261 -12.56 -11.81 -24.12
C PHE A 261 -12.73 -11.88 -25.66
N LYS A 262 -11.63 -11.67 -26.39
CA LYS A 262 -11.64 -11.72 -27.86
C LYS A 262 -11.90 -13.13 -28.39
N GLU A 263 -12.49 -13.20 -29.59
CA GLU A 263 -12.47 -14.41 -30.42
C GLU A 263 -11.02 -14.86 -30.68
N LEU A 264 -10.75 -16.14 -30.40
CA LEU A 264 -9.46 -16.78 -30.62
C LEU A 264 -9.04 -16.63 -32.08
N THR A 265 -7.95 -15.90 -32.33
CA THR A 265 -7.34 -15.89 -33.66
C THR A 265 -6.69 -17.25 -33.92
N LYS A 266 -6.77 -17.77 -35.15
CA LYS A 266 -6.10 -19.02 -35.55
C LYS A 266 -4.59 -18.81 -35.71
N GLU A 267 -3.90 -18.37 -34.66
CA GLU A 267 -2.44 -18.47 -34.60
C GLU A 267 -2.05 -19.88 -34.15
N ASP A 268 -1.20 -20.55 -34.93
CA ASP A 268 -0.71 -21.89 -34.63
C ASP A 268 0.13 -21.89 -33.35
N GLY A 269 -0.42 -22.47 -32.28
CA GLY A 269 0.28 -22.67 -31.01
C GLY A 269 1.57 -23.52 -31.15
N ASP A 270 1.73 -24.22 -32.27
CA ASP A 270 2.90 -25.04 -32.58
C ASP A 270 4.14 -24.23 -32.96
N LYS A 271 4.01 -22.93 -33.21
CA LYS A 271 5.11 -22.05 -33.64
C LYS A 271 6.32 -22.06 -32.68
N TYR A 272 6.09 -22.23 -31.39
CA TYR A 272 7.12 -22.19 -30.36
C TYR A 272 7.46 -23.55 -29.75
N THR A 273 6.94 -24.64 -30.32
CA THR A 273 7.21 -26.02 -29.86
C THR A 273 8.70 -26.38 -29.97
N ASN A 274 9.43 -25.76 -30.89
CA ASN A 274 10.88 -25.93 -30.98
C ASN A 274 11.62 -25.44 -29.72
N ILE A 275 11.19 -24.34 -29.11
CA ILE A 275 11.78 -23.83 -27.86
C ILE A 275 11.44 -24.80 -26.72
N LEU A 276 10.20 -25.31 -26.70
CA LEU A 276 9.77 -26.31 -25.73
C LEU A 276 10.65 -27.57 -25.83
N HIS A 277 10.80 -28.16 -27.01
CA HIS A 277 11.63 -29.35 -27.23
C HIS A 277 13.14 -29.15 -27.00
N LYS A 278 13.62 -27.90 -27.01
CA LYS A 278 15.03 -27.58 -26.78
C LYS A 278 15.41 -27.76 -25.31
N TYR A 279 14.53 -27.34 -24.38
CA TYR A 279 14.83 -27.32 -22.94
C TYR A 279 13.99 -28.32 -22.13
N TRP A 280 12.83 -28.76 -22.62
CA TRP A 280 12.00 -29.81 -22.02
C TRP A 280 12.11 -31.12 -22.82
N GLU A 281 11.52 -32.20 -22.31
CA GLU A 281 11.62 -33.55 -22.91
C GLU A 281 11.23 -33.58 -24.40
N LYS A 282 12.05 -34.24 -25.24
CA LYS A 282 11.76 -34.42 -26.66
C LYS A 282 10.41 -35.14 -26.83
N GLY A 283 9.48 -34.51 -27.55
CA GLY A 283 8.11 -35.00 -27.72
C GLY A 283 7.07 -34.37 -26.80
N SER A 284 7.45 -33.47 -25.89
CA SER A 284 6.52 -32.70 -25.06
C SER A 284 5.61 -31.76 -25.88
N SER A 285 4.31 -31.74 -25.61
CA SER A 285 3.36 -30.80 -26.23
C SER A 285 2.86 -29.75 -25.24
N PHE A 286 2.41 -28.61 -25.76
CA PHE A 286 1.67 -27.63 -24.96
C PHE A 286 0.35 -28.23 -24.47
N ARG A 287 -0.04 -27.92 -23.22
CA ARG A 287 -1.29 -28.42 -22.65
C ARG A 287 -2.47 -27.61 -23.18
N ASN A 288 -3.61 -28.27 -23.35
CA ASN A 288 -4.89 -27.58 -23.51
C ASN A 288 -5.48 -27.28 -22.13
N LEU A 289 -5.90 -26.04 -21.92
CA LEU A 289 -6.45 -25.56 -20.68
C LEU A 289 -7.85 -24.98 -20.95
N LEU A 290 -8.76 -25.16 -19.99
CA LEU A 290 -10.12 -24.63 -20.08
C LEU A 290 -10.15 -23.19 -19.57
N PHE A 291 -10.71 -22.30 -20.38
CA PHE A 291 -10.95 -20.90 -20.05
C PHE A 291 -12.41 -20.53 -20.29
N TYR A 292 -12.91 -19.56 -19.52
CA TYR A 292 -14.22 -18.96 -19.80
C TYR A 292 -14.13 -18.14 -21.08
N LYS A 293 -15.00 -18.45 -22.05
CA LYS A 293 -15.04 -17.80 -23.35
C LYS A 293 -15.50 -16.34 -23.25
N ASN A 294 -16.56 -16.09 -22.49
CA ASN A 294 -16.99 -14.75 -22.12
C ASN A 294 -17.87 -14.80 -20.85
N PRO A 295 -17.27 -14.67 -19.65
CA PRO A 295 -17.98 -14.77 -18.38
C PRO A 295 -18.97 -13.62 -18.10
N ASP A 296 -18.89 -12.52 -18.86
CA ASP A 296 -19.89 -11.43 -18.79
C ASP A 296 -21.24 -11.88 -19.35
N ILE A 297 -21.25 -12.90 -20.22
CA ILE A 297 -22.44 -13.40 -20.92
C ILE A 297 -22.85 -14.78 -20.41
N SER A 298 -21.91 -15.72 -20.29
CA SER A 298 -22.20 -17.11 -19.90
C SER A 298 -21.00 -17.83 -19.28
N ASN A 299 -21.23 -19.00 -18.69
CA ASN A 299 -20.17 -19.87 -18.17
C ASN A 299 -19.60 -20.84 -19.24
N GLU A 300 -19.79 -20.54 -20.54
CA GLU A 300 -19.26 -21.38 -21.61
C GLU A 300 -17.74 -21.45 -21.53
N LEU A 301 -17.21 -22.68 -21.47
CA LEU A 301 -15.78 -22.95 -21.46
C LEU A 301 -15.29 -23.26 -22.87
N VAL A 302 -14.07 -22.82 -23.17
CA VAL A 302 -13.35 -23.11 -24.40
C VAL A 302 -11.97 -23.67 -24.06
N GLU A 303 -11.52 -24.67 -24.82
CA GLU A 303 -10.15 -25.17 -24.72
C GLU A 303 -9.20 -24.24 -25.48
N ILE A 304 -8.15 -23.79 -24.79
CA ILE A 304 -7.09 -22.97 -25.36
C ILE A 304 -5.76 -23.66 -25.05
N SER A 305 -4.95 -23.90 -26.08
CA SER A 305 -3.58 -24.41 -25.90
C SER A 305 -2.69 -23.36 -25.23
N GLN A 306 -1.81 -23.78 -24.34
CA GLN A 306 -0.75 -22.92 -23.78
C GLN A 306 0.08 -22.26 -24.90
N GLY A 307 0.33 -22.96 -26.01
CA GLY A 307 1.08 -22.43 -27.15
C GLY A 307 0.40 -21.22 -27.79
N HIS A 308 -0.93 -21.19 -27.84
CA HIS A 308 -1.70 -20.05 -28.36
C HIS A 308 -1.53 -18.81 -27.46
N ILE A 309 -1.66 -18.99 -26.14
CA ILE A 309 -1.46 -17.91 -25.16
C ILE A 309 -0.02 -17.38 -25.23
N ILE A 310 0.97 -18.28 -25.34
CA ILE A 310 2.38 -17.92 -25.53
C ILE A 310 2.58 -17.11 -26.81
N SER A 311 1.94 -17.50 -27.92
CA SER A 311 1.99 -16.75 -29.18
C SER A 311 1.44 -15.34 -29.02
N ASP A 312 0.31 -15.20 -28.33
CA ASP A 312 -0.27 -13.89 -28.11
C ASP A 312 0.62 -13.00 -27.23
N ILE A 313 1.19 -13.54 -26.15
CA ILE A 313 2.17 -12.83 -25.31
C ILE A 313 3.34 -12.33 -26.16
N ILE A 314 3.93 -13.21 -26.98
CA ILE A 314 5.06 -12.85 -27.85
C ILE A 314 4.64 -11.78 -28.87
N SER A 315 3.46 -11.90 -29.48
CA SER A 315 2.92 -10.93 -30.42
C SER A 315 2.80 -9.53 -29.78
N GLN A 316 2.27 -9.44 -28.56
CA GLN A 316 2.22 -8.15 -27.83
C GLN A 316 3.62 -7.61 -27.53
N CYS A 317 4.57 -8.47 -27.18
CA CYS A 317 5.96 -8.05 -26.97
C CYS A 317 6.60 -7.52 -28.26
N GLU A 318 6.37 -8.16 -29.41
CA GLU A 318 6.90 -7.71 -30.70
C GLU A 318 6.30 -6.38 -31.15
N ILE A 319 4.99 -6.17 -30.93
CA ILE A 319 4.33 -4.88 -31.17
C ILE A 319 4.98 -3.79 -30.30
N ALA A 320 5.18 -4.03 -29.00
CA ALA A 320 5.83 -3.07 -28.11
C ALA A 320 7.28 -2.80 -28.56
N ILE A 321 8.01 -3.85 -28.94
CA ILE A 321 9.40 -3.80 -29.40
C ILE A 321 9.57 -2.93 -30.64
N SER A 322 8.58 -2.94 -31.54
CA SER A 322 8.54 -2.14 -32.78
C SER A 322 8.32 -0.64 -32.56
N GLY A 323 8.10 -0.20 -31.31
CA GLY A 323 7.82 1.20 -30.96
C GLY A 323 6.34 1.58 -31.06
N SER A 324 5.45 0.63 -31.36
CA SER A 324 4.01 0.87 -31.38
C SER A 324 3.42 0.90 -29.97
N ASN A 325 2.52 1.84 -29.71
CA ASN A 325 1.72 1.89 -28.47
C ASN A 325 0.47 1.00 -28.52
N GLY A 326 0.25 0.26 -29.62
CA GLY A 326 -0.94 -0.57 -29.83
C GLY A 326 -0.91 -1.96 -29.19
N TYR A 327 0.09 -2.28 -28.37
CA TYR A 327 0.16 -3.56 -27.65
C TYR A 327 -0.78 -3.56 -26.43
N SER A 328 -1.19 -4.75 -26.02
CA SER A 328 -1.99 -4.96 -24.80
C SER A 328 -1.14 -5.56 -23.69
N ASP A 329 -1.43 -5.16 -22.45
CA ASP A 329 -1.05 -5.93 -21.26
C ASP A 329 -1.88 -7.23 -21.20
N ILE A 330 -1.52 -8.17 -20.33
CA ILE A 330 -2.17 -9.48 -20.28
C ILE A 330 -2.39 -9.90 -18.82
N PHE A 331 -3.59 -10.36 -18.50
CA PHE A 331 -3.96 -10.89 -17.19
C PHE A 331 -4.47 -12.32 -17.34
N ILE A 332 -3.86 -13.27 -16.62
CA ILE A 332 -4.19 -14.68 -16.72
C ILE A 332 -4.48 -15.25 -15.33
N THR A 333 -5.69 -15.78 -15.14
CA THR A 333 -5.96 -16.73 -14.06
C THR A 333 -5.85 -18.14 -14.60
N SER A 334 -5.12 -19.00 -13.90
CA SER A 334 -5.04 -20.42 -14.27
C SER A 334 -4.83 -21.27 -13.03
N PRO A 335 -5.58 -22.38 -12.85
CA PRO A 335 -5.52 -23.20 -11.63
C PRO A 335 -4.12 -23.60 -11.19
N THR A 336 -3.96 -23.92 -9.92
CA THR A 336 -2.72 -24.52 -9.39
C THR A 336 -2.37 -25.81 -10.16
N GLY A 337 -1.09 -25.96 -10.52
CA GLY A 337 -0.60 -27.12 -11.28
C GLY A 337 -0.80 -27.08 -12.80
N SER A 338 -1.43 -26.03 -13.35
CA SER A 338 -1.66 -25.91 -14.80
C SER A 338 -0.39 -25.67 -15.63
N GLY A 339 0.74 -25.34 -14.99
CA GLY A 339 1.99 -25.00 -15.67
C GLY A 339 2.11 -23.51 -16.03
N LYS A 340 1.59 -22.63 -15.17
CA LYS A 340 1.62 -21.15 -15.35
C LYS A 340 3.00 -20.60 -15.71
N SER A 341 4.09 -21.13 -15.11
CA SER A 341 5.43 -20.60 -15.36
C SER A 341 5.84 -20.68 -16.83
N LEU A 342 5.40 -21.71 -17.55
CA LEU A 342 5.72 -21.89 -18.97
C LEU A 342 5.18 -20.75 -19.84
N LEU A 343 4.05 -20.15 -19.44
CA LEU A 343 3.41 -19.05 -20.17
C LEU A 343 4.30 -17.81 -20.26
N PHE A 344 5.23 -17.60 -19.33
CA PHE A 344 6.18 -16.50 -19.39
C PHE A 344 7.62 -16.94 -19.68
N GLN A 345 7.99 -18.17 -19.31
CA GLN A 345 9.34 -18.70 -19.55
C GLN A 345 9.63 -18.84 -21.04
N ILE A 346 8.70 -19.39 -21.84
CA ILE A 346 8.90 -19.52 -23.29
C ILE A 346 9.01 -18.14 -23.97
N PRO A 347 8.11 -17.17 -23.74
CA PRO A 347 8.31 -15.81 -24.23
C PRO A 347 9.63 -15.18 -23.78
N ALA A 348 10.04 -15.38 -22.52
CA ALA A 348 11.29 -14.82 -22.02
C ALA A 348 12.53 -15.37 -22.73
N ILE A 349 12.56 -16.68 -23.00
CA ILE A 349 13.61 -17.33 -23.78
C ILE A 349 13.62 -16.77 -25.21
N TYR A 350 12.46 -16.68 -25.85
CA TYR A 350 12.33 -16.12 -27.21
C TYR A 350 12.85 -14.68 -27.30
N LEU A 351 12.44 -13.81 -26.37
CA LEU A 351 12.83 -12.41 -26.33
C LEU A 351 14.33 -12.24 -26.06
N SER A 352 14.90 -13.11 -25.22
CA SER A 352 16.34 -13.19 -24.98
C SER A 352 17.11 -13.58 -26.24
N GLU A 353 16.73 -14.69 -26.89
CA GLU A 353 17.44 -15.24 -28.05
C GLU A 353 17.31 -14.34 -29.29
N LYS A 354 16.13 -13.77 -29.55
CA LYS A 354 15.86 -12.97 -30.76
C LYS A 354 16.22 -11.50 -30.62
N TYR A 355 15.92 -10.89 -29.47
CA TYR A 355 16.04 -9.43 -29.28
C TYR A 355 17.07 -9.02 -28.24
N LYS A 356 17.71 -9.98 -27.55
CA LYS A 356 18.58 -9.72 -26.38
C LYS A 356 17.90 -8.88 -25.30
N ALA A 357 16.57 -8.92 -25.26
CA ALA A 357 15.76 -8.16 -24.31
C ALA A 357 15.75 -8.84 -22.93
N VAL A 358 15.55 -8.06 -21.88
CA VAL A 358 15.43 -8.55 -20.51
C VAL A 358 13.97 -8.81 -20.18
N THR A 359 13.67 -9.99 -19.66
CA THR A 359 12.42 -10.28 -18.96
C THR A 359 12.65 -10.15 -17.46
N ILE A 360 11.88 -9.27 -16.83
CA ILE A 360 11.89 -9.09 -15.37
C ILE A 360 10.70 -9.82 -14.78
N VAL A 361 10.92 -10.67 -13.78
CA VAL A 361 9.89 -11.44 -13.08
C VAL A 361 9.81 -10.99 -11.63
N ILE A 362 8.74 -10.29 -11.28
CA ILE A 362 8.44 -9.86 -9.91
C ILE A 362 7.71 -10.99 -9.20
N THR A 363 8.26 -11.45 -8.07
CA THR A 363 7.70 -12.56 -7.29
C THR A 363 7.80 -12.28 -5.78
N PRO A 364 6.81 -12.70 -4.97
CA PRO A 364 6.72 -12.32 -3.56
C PRO A 364 7.74 -13.03 -2.66
N LEU A 365 8.26 -14.19 -3.06
CA LEU A 365 9.03 -15.06 -2.18
C LEU A 365 10.40 -15.39 -2.76
N ILE A 366 11.44 -15.17 -1.96
CA ILE A 366 12.82 -15.55 -2.27
C ILE A 366 12.93 -17.04 -2.58
N ALA A 367 12.23 -17.89 -1.82
CA ALA A 367 12.23 -19.34 -2.05
C ALA A 367 11.72 -19.68 -3.46
N LEU A 368 10.66 -19.01 -3.94
CA LEU A 368 10.12 -19.23 -5.28
C LEU A 368 11.12 -18.77 -6.37
N MET A 369 11.83 -17.67 -6.16
CA MET A 369 12.90 -17.24 -7.08
C MET A 369 13.98 -18.32 -7.22
N VAL A 370 14.48 -18.81 -6.09
CA VAL A 370 15.57 -19.81 -6.07
C VAL A 370 15.12 -21.10 -6.74
N ASP A 371 13.92 -21.59 -6.42
CA ASP A 371 13.37 -22.82 -6.99
C ASP A 371 13.19 -22.71 -8.51
N GLN A 372 12.66 -21.58 -9.01
CA GLN A 372 12.47 -21.38 -10.46
C GLN A 372 13.80 -21.29 -11.21
N VAL A 373 14.77 -20.54 -10.68
CA VAL A 373 16.10 -20.41 -11.31
C VAL A 373 16.85 -21.73 -11.31
N THR A 374 16.80 -22.49 -10.21
CA THR A 374 17.42 -23.82 -10.12
C THR A 374 16.81 -24.77 -11.14
N GLN A 375 15.48 -24.84 -11.22
CA GLN A 375 14.78 -25.68 -12.20
C GLN A 375 15.17 -25.33 -13.65
N LEU A 376 15.24 -24.04 -14.00
CA LEU A 376 15.63 -23.63 -15.35
C LEU A 376 17.10 -23.93 -15.65
N THR A 377 17.98 -23.77 -14.65
CA THR A 377 19.41 -24.08 -14.78
C THR A 377 19.63 -25.58 -14.97
N ASP A 378 18.89 -26.42 -14.24
CA ASP A 378 18.93 -27.89 -14.38
C ASP A 378 18.45 -28.36 -15.76
N LEU A 379 17.59 -27.58 -16.43
CA LEU A 379 17.16 -27.79 -17.82
C LEU A 379 18.18 -27.26 -18.85
N GLY A 380 19.34 -26.76 -18.41
CA GLY A 380 20.40 -26.23 -19.27
C GLY A 380 20.21 -24.78 -19.72
N LEU A 381 19.25 -24.05 -19.14
CA LEU A 381 19.06 -22.63 -19.41
C LEU A 381 19.96 -21.81 -18.47
N GLU A 382 21.14 -21.40 -18.95
CA GLU A 382 22.12 -20.65 -18.13
C GLU A 382 21.87 -19.14 -18.08
N ASN A 383 21.04 -18.58 -18.98
CA ASN A 383 20.80 -17.13 -19.10
C ASN A 383 19.72 -16.59 -18.13
N VAL A 384 19.55 -17.24 -16.98
CA VAL A 384 18.56 -16.92 -15.94
C VAL A 384 19.25 -16.64 -14.60
N THR A 385 18.74 -15.68 -13.84
CA THR A 385 19.25 -15.37 -12.51
C THR A 385 18.16 -14.81 -11.60
N PHE A 386 18.49 -14.69 -10.32
CA PHE A 386 17.69 -13.97 -9.33
C PHE A 386 18.55 -12.95 -8.60
N VAL A 387 17.94 -11.84 -8.18
CA VAL A 387 18.57 -10.85 -7.30
C VAL A 387 17.66 -10.60 -6.10
N ASN A 388 18.13 -10.95 -4.91
CA ASN A 388 17.39 -10.79 -3.65
C ASN A 388 18.28 -10.26 -2.52
N SER A 389 17.69 -10.03 -1.34
CA SER A 389 18.38 -9.50 -0.15
C SER A 389 19.35 -10.47 0.52
N ASP A 390 19.21 -11.77 0.26
CA ASP A 390 19.99 -12.84 0.90
C ASP A 390 21.33 -13.08 0.17
N ILE A 391 21.50 -12.56 -1.05
CA ILE A 391 22.72 -12.72 -1.84
C ILE A 391 23.81 -11.76 -1.30
N PRO A 392 25.03 -12.27 -1.05
CA PRO A 392 26.20 -11.43 -0.76
C PRO A 392 26.43 -10.36 -1.84
N PHE A 393 26.97 -9.20 -1.46
CA PHE A 393 27.03 -8.07 -2.40
C PHE A 393 27.92 -8.32 -3.62
N ASP A 394 29.08 -8.96 -3.44
CA ASP A 394 30.00 -9.32 -4.52
C ASP A 394 29.31 -10.21 -5.57
N GLU A 395 28.56 -11.20 -5.11
CA GLU A 395 27.76 -12.07 -5.97
C GLU A 395 26.60 -11.31 -6.63
N LYS A 396 25.98 -10.36 -5.92
CA LYS A 396 24.93 -9.49 -6.45
C LYS A 396 25.47 -8.58 -7.56
N GLU A 397 26.58 -7.88 -7.33
CA GLU A 397 27.29 -7.06 -8.32
C GLU A 397 27.68 -7.89 -9.54
N ARG A 398 28.23 -9.10 -9.32
CA ARG A 398 28.56 -10.03 -10.41
C ARG A 398 27.33 -10.37 -11.25
N ARG A 399 26.19 -10.68 -10.62
CA ARG A 399 24.92 -10.94 -11.32
C ARG A 399 24.41 -9.71 -12.05
N LEU A 400 24.43 -8.53 -11.43
CA LEU A 400 24.02 -7.26 -12.06
C LEU A 400 24.90 -6.92 -13.27
N LYS A 401 26.21 -7.10 -13.15
CA LYS A 401 27.14 -6.93 -14.27
C LYS A 401 26.80 -7.88 -15.42
N LYS A 402 26.60 -9.17 -15.13
CA LYS A 402 26.18 -10.17 -16.12
C LYS A 402 24.82 -9.87 -16.76
N ILE A 403 23.88 -9.29 -16.01
CA ILE A 403 22.62 -8.80 -16.57
C ILE A 403 22.90 -7.66 -17.56
N LYS A 404 23.72 -6.66 -17.18
CA LYS A 404 24.07 -5.53 -18.05
C LYS A 404 24.80 -5.97 -19.33
N GLU A 405 25.67 -6.97 -19.22
CA GLU A 405 26.49 -7.51 -20.32
C GLU A 405 25.71 -8.44 -21.27
N GLY A 406 24.49 -8.86 -20.90
CA GLY A 406 23.67 -9.71 -21.74
C GLY A 406 23.80 -11.22 -21.47
N GLU A 407 24.58 -11.62 -20.46
CA GLU A 407 24.72 -13.03 -20.06
C GLU A 407 23.45 -13.55 -19.36
N TYR A 408 22.80 -12.71 -18.55
CA TYR A 408 21.51 -13.03 -17.94
C TYR A 408 20.39 -12.18 -18.55
N SER A 409 19.34 -12.81 -19.06
CA SER A 409 18.19 -12.13 -19.70
C SER A 409 16.87 -12.37 -18.98
N ILE A 410 16.78 -13.40 -18.13
CA ILE A 410 15.59 -13.67 -17.31
C ILE A 410 15.96 -13.40 -15.87
N VAL A 411 15.37 -12.36 -15.27
CA VAL A 411 15.78 -11.84 -13.96
C VAL A 411 14.61 -11.87 -12.99
N TYR A 412 14.72 -12.70 -11.95
CA TYR A 412 13.76 -12.75 -10.85
C TYR A 412 14.10 -11.74 -9.75
N LEU A 413 13.14 -10.90 -9.37
CA LEU A 413 13.27 -9.82 -8.38
C LEU A 413 12.11 -9.80 -7.38
N SER A 414 12.37 -9.27 -6.19
CA SER A 414 11.32 -8.86 -5.27
C SER A 414 10.78 -7.46 -5.65
N PRO A 415 9.53 -7.11 -5.31
CA PRO A 415 9.00 -5.77 -5.58
C PRO A 415 9.83 -4.68 -4.87
N GLU A 416 10.30 -4.94 -3.65
CA GLU A 416 11.11 -4.01 -2.86
C GLU A 416 12.41 -3.66 -3.58
N LEU A 417 13.10 -4.66 -4.16
CA LEU A 417 14.33 -4.44 -4.92
C LEU A 417 14.07 -3.77 -6.27
N PHE A 418 12.97 -4.10 -6.94
CA PHE A 418 12.63 -3.47 -8.21
C PHE A 418 12.39 -1.96 -8.03
N LEU A 419 11.70 -1.57 -6.95
CA LEU A 419 11.42 -0.17 -6.63
C LEU A 419 12.64 0.59 -6.10
N ALA A 420 13.52 -0.08 -5.36
CA ALA A 420 14.68 0.56 -4.74
C ALA A 420 15.80 0.91 -5.74
N ASN A 421 15.78 0.37 -6.96
CA ASN A 421 16.82 0.56 -7.96
C ASN A 421 16.28 1.38 -9.14
N SER A 422 17.14 2.20 -9.75
CA SER A 422 16.83 2.69 -11.09
C SER A 422 16.87 1.52 -12.07
N ILE A 423 16.06 1.57 -13.12
CA ILE A 423 16.01 0.45 -14.05
C ILE A 423 17.37 0.27 -14.76
N GLU A 424 18.07 1.37 -15.02
CA GLU A 424 19.40 1.39 -15.62
C GLU A 424 20.45 0.75 -14.70
N SER A 425 20.30 0.87 -13.37
CA SER A 425 21.22 0.20 -12.44
C SER A 425 21.02 -1.32 -12.44
N LEU A 426 19.83 -1.81 -12.81
CA LEU A 426 19.50 -3.22 -12.95
C LEU A 426 19.92 -3.80 -14.31
N ILE A 427 19.53 -3.15 -15.42
CA ILE A 427 19.66 -3.73 -16.77
C ILE A 427 20.65 -3.00 -17.68
N GLY A 428 21.22 -1.88 -17.24
CA GLY A 428 22.13 -1.06 -18.05
C GLY A 428 21.40 -0.43 -19.23
N GLU A 429 22.01 -0.49 -20.41
CA GLU A 429 21.46 0.06 -21.65
C GLU A 429 20.46 -0.86 -22.37
N ARG A 430 20.19 -2.04 -21.80
CA ARG A 430 19.32 -3.05 -22.40
C ARG A 430 17.84 -2.65 -22.30
N ARG A 431 17.02 -3.22 -23.17
CA ARG A 431 15.56 -3.00 -23.17
C ARG A 431 14.83 -4.05 -22.34
N ILE A 432 13.69 -3.65 -21.76
CA ILE A 432 12.74 -4.60 -21.18
C ILE A 432 11.90 -5.17 -22.33
N GLY A 433 11.85 -6.50 -22.45
CA GLY A 433 10.99 -7.19 -23.41
C GLY A 433 9.62 -7.55 -22.83
N LEU A 434 9.59 -7.91 -21.55
CA LEU A 434 8.39 -8.33 -20.82
C LEU A 434 8.58 -8.09 -19.32
N LEU A 435 7.57 -7.53 -18.67
CA LEU A 435 7.50 -7.47 -17.21
C LEU A 435 6.44 -8.47 -16.71
N VAL A 436 6.84 -9.40 -15.87
CA VAL A 436 5.95 -10.44 -15.32
C VAL A 436 5.69 -10.14 -13.85
N ILE A 437 4.42 -10.08 -13.46
CA ILE A 437 3.99 -10.03 -12.06
C ILE A 437 3.38 -11.39 -11.71
N ASP A 438 4.16 -12.20 -10.99
CA ASP A 438 3.70 -13.50 -10.49
C ASP A 438 2.94 -13.32 -9.16
N GLU A 439 1.96 -14.20 -8.93
CA GLU A 439 0.96 -14.07 -7.87
C GLU A 439 0.31 -12.67 -7.83
N ALA A 440 -0.13 -12.18 -8.99
CA ALA A 440 -0.64 -10.81 -9.17
C ALA A 440 -1.82 -10.44 -8.24
N HIS A 441 -2.54 -11.42 -7.69
CA HIS A 441 -3.59 -11.19 -6.68
C HIS A 441 -3.05 -10.50 -5.41
N LEU A 442 -1.75 -10.60 -5.12
CA LEU A 442 -1.11 -9.96 -3.97
C LEU A 442 -1.07 -8.44 -4.07
N VAL A 443 -1.17 -7.88 -5.28
CA VAL A 443 -1.23 -6.43 -5.49
C VAL A 443 -2.37 -5.81 -4.69
N THR A 444 -3.51 -6.50 -4.61
CA THR A 444 -4.72 -5.99 -3.99
C THR A 444 -4.95 -6.58 -2.59
N THR A 445 -4.62 -7.86 -2.39
CA THR A 445 -4.82 -8.55 -1.09
C THR A 445 -3.72 -8.28 -0.08
N TRP A 446 -2.45 -8.17 -0.52
CA TRP A 446 -1.30 -7.89 0.37
C TRP A 446 -0.80 -6.45 0.25
N GLY A 447 -0.95 -5.81 -0.91
CA GLY A 447 -0.52 -4.42 -1.15
C GLY A 447 -1.12 -3.41 -0.17
N ARG A 448 -2.35 -3.65 0.30
CA ARG A 448 -3.08 -2.75 1.21
C ARG A 448 -2.84 -3.02 2.70
N ASP A 449 -2.37 -4.21 3.08
CA ASP A 449 -2.38 -4.68 4.47
C ASP A 449 -1.10 -5.38 4.97
N PHE A 450 -0.22 -5.87 4.08
CA PHE A 450 0.93 -6.71 4.47
C PHE A 450 2.25 -6.34 3.77
N ARG A 451 2.23 -6.00 2.47
CA ARG A 451 3.42 -5.57 1.71
C ARG A 451 3.13 -4.36 0.82
N ALA A 452 3.31 -3.17 1.41
CA ALA A 452 3.10 -1.88 0.75
C ALA A 452 3.81 -1.73 -0.60
N ASP A 453 4.95 -2.39 -0.80
CA ASP A 453 5.76 -2.31 -2.03
C ASP A 453 4.99 -2.72 -3.29
N TYR A 454 4.06 -3.69 -3.19
CA TYR A 454 3.22 -4.05 -4.33
C TYR A 454 2.34 -2.90 -4.83
N TRP A 455 1.95 -1.98 -3.94
CA TRP A 455 1.12 -0.83 -4.29
C TRP A 455 1.89 0.20 -5.13
N TYR A 456 3.20 0.36 -4.88
CA TYR A 456 4.05 1.30 -5.63
C TYR A 456 4.42 0.81 -7.04
N LEU A 457 4.19 -0.48 -7.36
CA LEU A 457 4.53 -1.03 -8.66
C LEU A 457 3.85 -0.30 -9.81
N GLY A 458 2.57 0.03 -9.69
CA GLY A 458 1.82 0.72 -10.75
C GLY A 458 2.43 2.07 -11.11
N GLU A 459 2.67 2.92 -10.10
CA GLU A 459 3.30 4.24 -10.30
C GLU A 459 4.70 4.11 -10.92
N TYR A 460 5.49 3.13 -10.48
CA TYR A 460 6.82 2.89 -11.02
C TYR A 460 6.78 2.40 -12.47
N ILE A 461 5.91 1.44 -12.80
CA ILE A 461 5.70 0.94 -14.17
C ILE A 461 5.27 2.07 -15.10
N GLU A 462 4.33 2.91 -14.64
CA GLU A 462 3.86 4.06 -15.40
C GLU A 462 4.96 5.10 -15.62
N LYS A 463 5.77 5.37 -14.58
CA LYS A 463 6.95 6.23 -14.68
C LYS A 463 7.92 5.70 -15.74
N LEU A 464 8.25 4.40 -15.72
CA LEU A 464 9.13 3.80 -16.73
C LEU A 464 8.60 3.98 -18.15
N ARG A 465 7.31 3.72 -18.35
CA ARG A 465 6.65 3.86 -19.65
C ARG A 465 6.58 5.33 -20.14
N LYS A 466 6.63 6.31 -19.22
CA LYS A 466 6.62 7.76 -19.53
C LYS A 466 7.99 8.32 -19.90
N LEU A 467 9.09 7.62 -19.62
CA LEU A 467 10.44 8.11 -19.91
C LEU A 467 10.75 8.25 -21.43
N ASN A 468 9.77 8.04 -22.33
CA ASN A 468 9.82 8.34 -23.77
C ASN A 468 11.09 7.84 -24.48
N HIS A 469 11.55 6.64 -24.12
CA HIS A 469 12.56 5.89 -24.85
C HIS A 469 11.95 4.59 -25.37
N ASP A 470 12.22 4.23 -26.63
CA ASP A 470 11.79 2.97 -27.26
C ASP A 470 12.16 1.71 -26.43
N LYS A 471 13.14 1.85 -25.53
CA LYS A 471 13.62 0.82 -24.60
C LYS A 471 12.64 0.48 -23.46
N PHE A 472 11.72 1.38 -23.11
CA PHE A 472 10.77 1.24 -21.99
C PHE A 472 9.32 1.02 -22.43
N ASN A 473 9.13 0.65 -23.70
CA ASN A 473 7.85 0.19 -24.20
C ASN A 473 7.77 -1.35 -24.08
N PHE A 474 7.03 -1.85 -23.10
CA PHE A 474 6.92 -3.29 -22.80
C PHE A 474 5.52 -3.66 -22.26
N PRO A 475 5.02 -4.88 -22.57
CA PRO A 475 3.82 -5.43 -21.96
C PRO A 475 4.09 -5.90 -20.53
N VAL A 476 3.04 -5.81 -19.71
CA VAL A 476 2.97 -6.40 -18.37
C VAL A 476 2.10 -7.65 -18.43
N LEU A 477 2.64 -8.78 -17.97
CA LEU A 477 1.94 -10.05 -17.83
C LEU A 477 1.68 -10.34 -16.36
N CYS A 478 0.41 -10.36 -15.97
CA CYS A 478 -0.05 -10.73 -14.64
C CYS A 478 -0.50 -12.18 -14.60
N LEU A 479 0.05 -12.96 -13.68
CA LEU A 479 -0.28 -14.37 -13.49
C LEU A 479 -0.76 -14.62 -12.07
N THR A 480 -1.85 -15.36 -11.93
CA THR A 480 -2.34 -15.80 -10.61
C THR A 480 -3.11 -17.11 -10.70
N ALA A 481 -3.14 -17.87 -9.61
CA ALA A 481 -3.98 -19.06 -9.52
C ALA A 481 -5.45 -18.71 -9.24
N THR A 482 -5.66 -17.75 -8.35
CA THR A 482 -6.95 -17.43 -7.76
C THR A 482 -7.12 -15.91 -7.78
N ALA A 483 -8.09 -15.42 -8.55
CA ALA A 483 -8.53 -14.04 -8.52
C ALA A 483 -10.00 -13.96 -8.89
N VAL A 484 -10.78 -13.29 -8.05
CA VAL A 484 -12.20 -13.04 -8.28
C VAL A 484 -12.35 -11.97 -9.36
N TYR A 485 -13.12 -12.28 -10.39
CA TYR A 485 -13.48 -11.37 -11.47
C TYR A 485 -14.85 -10.76 -11.17
N MET A 486 -14.97 -9.44 -11.16
CA MET A 486 -16.21 -8.72 -10.83
C MET A 486 -16.70 -8.96 -9.39
N GLY A 487 -17.87 -8.42 -9.05
CA GLY A 487 -18.46 -8.52 -7.72
C GLY A 487 -17.79 -7.63 -6.67
N THR A 488 -18.09 -7.89 -5.40
CA THR A 488 -17.59 -7.13 -4.25
C THR A 488 -16.09 -7.31 -4.01
N GLU A 489 -15.54 -8.48 -4.35
CA GLU A 489 -14.12 -8.85 -4.17
C GLU A 489 -13.32 -8.82 -5.48
N ASP A 490 -13.70 -7.95 -6.42
CA ASP A 490 -13.14 -7.85 -7.78
C ASP A 490 -11.62 -7.61 -7.82
N THR A 491 -10.87 -8.70 -7.66
CA THR A 491 -9.42 -8.71 -7.56
C THR A 491 -8.78 -8.49 -8.92
N VAL A 492 -9.42 -8.95 -10.00
CA VAL A 492 -8.93 -8.77 -11.37
C VAL A 492 -8.93 -7.28 -11.74
N ASN A 493 -10.06 -6.59 -11.64
CA ASN A 493 -10.12 -5.17 -12.00
C ASN A 493 -9.36 -4.30 -10.99
N ASP A 494 -9.38 -4.62 -9.69
CA ASP A 494 -8.57 -3.91 -8.69
C ASP A 494 -7.07 -4.01 -9.03
N THR A 495 -6.59 -5.15 -9.53
CA THR A 495 -5.18 -5.34 -9.93
C THR A 495 -4.85 -4.57 -11.21
N ILE A 496 -5.75 -4.62 -12.22
CA ILE A 496 -5.62 -3.86 -13.46
C ILE A 496 -5.46 -2.36 -13.17
N VAL A 497 -6.28 -1.82 -12.27
CA VAL A 497 -6.21 -0.41 -11.85
C VAL A 497 -4.94 -0.13 -11.05
N SER A 498 -4.60 -0.98 -10.08
CA SER A 498 -3.45 -0.74 -9.19
C SER A 498 -2.10 -0.82 -9.90
N LEU A 499 -1.99 -1.59 -10.99
CA LEU A 499 -0.77 -1.69 -11.81
C LEU A 499 -0.78 -0.78 -13.04
N SER A 500 -1.82 0.05 -13.24
CA SER A 500 -1.99 0.88 -14.44
C SER A 500 -1.86 0.08 -15.75
N LEU A 501 -2.52 -1.09 -15.83
CA LEU A 501 -2.44 -1.96 -17.01
C LEU A 501 -3.17 -1.34 -18.22
N ARG A 502 -2.52 -1.38 -19.39
CA ARG A 502 -3.00 -0.81 -20.66
C ARG A 502 -3.80 -1.84 -21.45
N ASN A 503 -5.12 -1.64 -21.54
CA ASN A 503 -6.06 -2.46 -22.31
C ASN A 503 -5.78 -3.98 -22.22
N PRO A 504 -5.83 -4.56 -21.00
CA PRO A 504 -5.33 -5.90 -20.79
C PRO A 504 -6.22 -6.96 -21.46
N LYS A 505 -5.60 -7.94 -22.12
CA LYS A 505 -6.28 -9.18 -22.53
C LYS A 505 -6.47 -10.06 -21.31
N ILE A 506 -7.70 -10.57 -21.09
CA ILE A 506 -8.03 -11.33 -19.89
C ILE A 506 -8.31 -12.80 -20.26
N TYR A 507 -7.52 -13.70 -19.68
CA TYR A 507 -7.74 -15.15 -19.77
C TYR A 507 -8.16 -15.66 -18.39
N LEU A 508 -9.44 -16.01 -18.21
CA LEU A 508 -9.96 -16.55 -16.95
C LEU A 508 -10.05 -18.07 -17.01
N GLY A 509 -9.15 -18.76 -16.31
CA GLY A 509 -9.10 -20.21 -16.27
C GLY A 509 -10.25 -20.81 -15.45
N ASN A 510 -10.72 -21.99 -15.86
CA ASN A 510 -11.74 -22.73 -15.13
C ASN A 510 -11.26 -23.06 -13.70
N VAL A 511 -12.04 -22.69 -12.69
CA VAL A 511 -11.69 -22.90 -11.28
C VAL A 511 -12.07 -24.29 -10.75
N LYS A 512 -12.96 -25.01 -11.44
CA LYS A 512 -13.49 -26.31 -10.99
C LYS A 512 -12.46 -27.43 -11.09
N ARG A 513 -12.41 -28.28 -10.06
CA ARG A 513 -11.53 -29.46 -10.00
C ARG A 513 -12.34 -30.72 -9.72
N ASN A 514 -12.60 -31.48 -10.77
CA ASN A 514 -13.41 -32.70 -10.71
C ASN A 514 -12.74 -33.83 -9.90
N ASN A 515 -11.45 -33.71 -9.62
CA ASN A 515 -10.67 -34.70 -8.88
C ASN A 515 -10.47 -34.37 -7.40
N ILE A 516 -11.20 -33.41 -6.84
CA ILE A 516 -11.16 -33.06 -5.41
C ILE A 516 -12.55 -33.21 -4.80
N HIS A 517 -12.64 -34.05 -3.77
CA HIS A 517 -13.85 -34.32 -2.97
C HIS A 517 -13.83 -33.52 -1.66
N PHE A 518 -14.99 -33.06 -1.17
CA PHE A 518 -15.11 -32.31 0.08
C PHE A 518 -15.62 -33.17 1.25
N GLU A 519 -14.85 -33.23 2.33
CA GLU A 519 -15.22 -33.87 3.61
C GLU A 519 -15.36 -32.79 4.71
N ILE A 520 -16.46 -32.04 4.69
CA ILE A 520 -16.71 -30.96 5.66
C ILE A 520 -17.70 -31.46 6.73
N ASN A 521 -17.16 -31.87 7.88
CA ASN A 521 -17.95 -32.36 9.00
C ASN A 521 -18.35 -31.21 9.92
N LYS A 522 -19.63 -30.85 9.95
CA LYS A 522 -20.15 -29.81 10.85
C LYS A 522 -20.39 -30.38 12.25
N ILE A 523 -19.78 -29.74 13.25
CA ILE A 523 -19.87 -30.16 14.65
C ILE A 523 -20.53 -29.04 15.47
N ASP A 524 -21.59 -29.36 16.20
CA ASP A 524 -22.21 -28.42 17.13
C ASP A 524 -21.29 -28.24 18.34
N THR A 525 -20.92 -26.99 18.63
CA THR A 525 -20.16 -26.62 19.83
C THR A 525 -20.78 -27.13 21.13
N LYS A 526 -22.11 -27.30 21.19
CA LYS A 526 -22.81 -27.82 22.38
C LYS A 526 -22.55 -29.29 22.65
N SER A 527 -22.17 -30.08 21.64
CA SER A 527 -21.86 -31.50 21.82
C SER A 527 -20.42 -31.77 22.26
N ILE A 528 -19.60 -30.73 22.41
CA ILE A 528 -18.19 -30.86 22.76
C ILE A 528 -18.04 -30.88 24.28
N THR A 529 -17.42 -31.95 24.81
CA THR A 529 -17.01 -32.03 26.22
C THR A 529 -15.58 -31.51 26.37
N GLY A 530 -15.36 -30.56 27.28
CA GLY A 530 -14.05 -29.92 27.49
C GLY A 530 -13.83 -28.65 26.65
N SER A 531 -12.57 -28.23 26.45
CA SER A 531 -12.27 -27.04 25.66
C SER A 531 -12.36 -27.33 24.17
N LEU A 532 -12.92 -26.39 23.40
CA LEU A 532 -12.98 -26.47 21.94
C LEU A 532 -11.58 -26.66 21.31
N GLU A 533 -10.55 -26.02 21.86
CA GLU A 533 -9.18 -26.15 21.36
C GLU A 533 -8.64 -27.57 21.51
N ASN A 534 -8.82 -28.21 22.67
CA ASN A 534 -8.37 -29.59 22.87
C ASN A 534 -9.13 -30.56 21.95
N PHE A 535 -10.44 -30.34 21.78
CA PHE A 535 -11.24 -31.13 20.85
C PHE A 535 -10.70 -31.07 19.42
N LYS A 536 -10.37 -29.86 18.93
CA LYS A 536 -9.84 -29.65 17.58
C LYS A 536 -8.45 -30.25 17.41
N ILE A 537 -7.60 -30.17 18.44
CA ILE A 537 -6.27 -30.80 18.45
C ILE A 537 -6.41 -32.33 18.37
N GLU A 538 -7.27 -32.95 19.19
CA GLU A 538 -7.48 -34.40 19.15
C GLU A 538 -8.06 -34.88 17.81
N LYS A 539 -9.02 -34.15 17.22
CA LYS A 539 -9.54 -34.47 15.87
C LYS A 539 -8.46 -34.36 14.79
N THR A 540 -7.61 -33.34 14.89
CA THR A 540 -6.49 -33.17 13.96
C THR A 540 -5.49 -34.33 14.11
N LYS A 541 -5.15 -34.71 15.34
CA LYS A 541 -4.30 -35.85 15.66
C LYS A 541 -4.87 -37.17 15.12
N GLU A 542 -6.16 -37.44 15.29
CA GLU A 542 -6.83 -38.61 14.72
C GLU A 542 -6.67 -38.66 13.19
N ASN A 543 -6.86 -37.52 12.50
CA ASN A 543 -6.68 -37.42 11.05
C ASN A 543 -5.21 -37.64 10.64
N ILE A 544 -4.24 -37.08 11.36
CA ILE A 544 -2.81 -37.27 11.09
C ILE A 544 -2.44 -38.75 11.20
N ILE A 545 -2.87 -39.42 12.27
CA ILE A 545 -2.60 -40.85 12.48
C ILE A 545 -3.19 -41.68 11.33
N LYS A 546 -4.46 -41.42 10.95
CA LYS A 546 -5.10 -42.08 9.81
C LYS A 546 -4.34 -41.87 8.50
N CYS A 547 -3.82 -40.67 8.25
CA CYS A 547 -3.05 -40.40 7.04
C CYS A 547 -1.73 -41.20 7.05
N ILE A 548 -1.02 -41.22 8.18
CA ILE A 548 0.24 -41.96 8.30
C ILE A 548 0.03 -43.47 8.16
N ASP A 549 -0.96 -44.03 8.85
CA ASP A 549 -1.22 -45.47 8.85
C ASP A 549 -1.67 -45.98 7.46
N ASN A 550 -2.36 -45.15 6.68
CA ASN A 550 -2.76 -45.46 5.30
C ASN A 550 -1.76 -44.94 4.24
N ASN A 551 -0.62 -44.37 4.66
CA ASN A 551 0.38 -43.76 3.79
C ASN A 551 -0.16 -42.68 2.83
N ILE A 552 -1.19 -41.95 3.26
CA ILE A 552 -1.82 -40.85 2.51
C ILE A 552 -1.01 -39.58 2.73
N LYS A 553 -0.47 -39.01 1.67
CA LYS A 553 0.32 -37.77 1.76
C LYS A 553 -0.59 -36.57 2.05
N CYS A 554 -0.37 -35.90 3.19
CA CYS A 554 -1.33 -34.94 3.74
C CYS A 554 -0.69 -33.61 4.15
N ILE A 555 -1.39 -32.50 3.89
CA ILE A 555 -1.07 -31.19 4.48
C ILE A 555 -2.13 -30.86 5.52
N VAL A 556 -1.70 -30.49 6.72
CA VAL A 556 -2.54 -29.99 7.80
C VAL A 556 -2.35 -28.48 7.93
N TYR A 557 -3.41 -27.70 7.73
CA TYR A 557 -3.39 -26.25 7.92
C TYR A 557 -3.94 -25.84 9.28
N CYS A 558 -3.14 -25.06 10.01
CA CYS A 558 -3.47 -24.45 11.29
C CYS A 558 -3.47 -22.93 11.16
N PRO A 559 -4.47 -22.21 11.72
CA PRO A 559 -4.46 -20.75 11.77
C PRO A 559 -3.24 -20.15 12.47
N TYR A 560 -2.77 -20.75 13.58
CA TYR A 560 -1.68 -20.21 14.40
C TYR A 560 -0.47 -21.14 14.51
N THR A 561 0.70 -20.55 14.74
CA THR A 561 1.96 -21.27 15.02
C THR A 561 1.88 -22.09 16.30
N THR A 562 1.20 -21.60 17.33
CA THR A 562 0.98 -22.34 18.59
C THR A 562 0.22 -23.64 18.34
N GLN A 563 -0.80 -23.61 17.48
CA GLN A 563 -1.57 -24.80 17.14
C GLN A 563 -0.74 -25.84 16.37
N VAL A 564 0.21 -25.40 15.53
CA VAL A 564 1.16 -26.32 14.87
C VAL A 564 1.97 -27.09 15.92
N GLU A 565 2.48 -26.39 16.93
CA GLU A 565 3.23 -26.99 18.04
C GLU A 565 2.34 -27.88 18.92
N ASP A 566 1.15 -27.42 19.29
CA ASP A 566 0.22 -28.16 20.15
C ASP A 566 -0.19 -29.50 19.49
N VAL A 567 -0.54 -29.47 18.21
CA VAL A 567 -0.86 -30.68 17.44
C VAL A 567 0.35 -31.60 17.35
N PHE A 568 1.54 -31.09 17.01
CA PHE A 568 2.74 -31.90 16.91
C PHE A 568 3.12 -32.56 18.26
N ASN A 569 2.98 -31.82 19.36
CA ASN A 569 3.31 -32.31 20.70
C ASN A 569 2.28 -33.33 21.23
N SER A 570 1.04 -33.29 20.74
CA SER A 570 0.01 -34.29 21.05
C SER A 570 0.27 -35.68 20.45
N LEU A 571 1.19 -35.78 19.48
CA LEU A 571 1.55 -37.03 18.79
C LEU A 571 2.57 -37.83 19.60
N ASN A 572 2.50 -39.16 19.51
CA ASN A 572 3.53 -40.04 20.06
C ASN A 572 4.78 -40.07 19.18
N GLU A 573 5.93 -40.43 19.75
CA GLU A 573 7.24 -40.46 19.05
C GLU A 573 7.25 -41.32 17.77
N LYS A 574 6.44 -42.39 17.72
CA LYS A 574 6.23 -43.19 16.49
C LYS A 574 5.77 -42.32 15.32
N TYR A 575 4.78 -41.45 15.54
CA TYR A 575 4.16 -40.64 14.50
C TYR A 575 4.98 -39.39 14.19
N LYS A 576 5.59 -38.74 15.20
CA LYS A 576 6.42 -37.54 15.02
C LYS A 576 7.51 -37.71 13.97
N LYS A 577 8.10 -38.91 13.85
CA LYS A 577 9.14 -39.22 12.84
C LYS A 577 8.67 -39.08 11.39
N ARG A 578 7.36 -39.13 11.14
CA ARG A 578 6.73 -39.04 9.81
C ARG A 578 6.04 -37.70 9.57
N VAL A 579 6.22 -36.73 10.48
CA VAL A 579 5.52 -35.45 10.47
C VAL A 579 6.52 -34.30 10.44
N GLY A 580 6.39 -33.41 9.46
CA GLY A 580 7.10 -32.14 9.40
C GLY A 580 6.27 -30.99 10.00
N LYS A 581 6.95 -29.93 10.45
CA LYS A 581 6.34 -28.65 10.84
C LYS A 581 6.81 -27.54 9.90
N TYR A 582 5.92 -26.60 9.54
CA TYR A 582 6.29 -25.46 8.70
C TYR A 582 5.49 -24.19 9.01
N TYR A 583 6.17 -23.12 9.43
CA TYR A 583 5.56 -21.79 9.61
C TYR A 583 6.56 -20.65 9.47
N GLY A 584 6.06 -19.42 9.37
CA GLY A 584 6.84 -18.24 8.95
C GLY A 584 8.09 -17.92 9.77
N SER A 585 8.11 -18.19 11.07
CA SER A 585 9.25 -17.90 11.96
C SER A 585 10.24 -19.05 12.16
N PHE A 586 10.05 -20.21 11.52
CA PHE A 586 11.03 -21.30 11.56
C PHE A 586 12.36 -20.92 10.91
N ASP A 587 13.44 -21.53 11.39
CA ASP A 587 14.77 -21.34 10.83
C ASP A 587 14.79 -21.74 9.34
N LYS A 588 15.61 -21.04 8.55
CA LYS A 588 15.66 -21.23 7.09
C LYS A 588 16.11 -22.65 6.74
N TYR A 589 17.07 -23.21 7.48
CA TYR A 589 17.55 -24.57 7.26
C TYR A 589 16.45 -25.60 7.59
N GLU A 590 15.77 -25.44 8.72
CA GLU A 590 14.68 -26.34 9.14
C GLU A 590 13.52 -26.36 8.13
N LYS A 591 13.15 -25.19 7.58
CA LYS A 591 12.13 -25.10 6.52
C LYS A 591 12.53 -25.87 5.27
N SER A 592 13.76 -25.65 4.80
CA SER A 592 14.29 -26.33 3.62
C SER A 592 14.37 -27.84 3.82
N GLU A 593 14.81 -28.30 4.99
CA GLU A 593 14.87 -29.71 5.35
C GLU A 593 13.46 -30.34 5.41
N ALA A 594 12.51 -29.68 6.08
CA ALA A 594 11.15 -30.19 6.20
C ALA A 594 10.46 -30.28 4.83
N GLN A 595 10.64 -29.27 3.97
CA GLN A 595 10.12 -29.28 2.61
C GLN A 595 10.75 -30.40 1.77
N TYR A 596 12.07 -30.61 1.89
CA TYR A 596 12.79 -31.69 1.21
C TYR A 596 12.24 -33.06 1.64
N LYS A 597 12.21 -33.33 2.95
CA LYS A 597 11.72 -34.59 3.53
C LYS A 597 10.27 -34.88 3.16
N PHE A 598 9.41 -33.87 3.12
CA PHE A 598 8.02 -34.04 2.68
C PHE A 598 7.91 -34.29 1.17
N LYS A 599 8.69 -33.58 0.35
CA LYS A 599 8.72 -33.78 -1.11
C LYS A 599 9.11 -35.21 -1.47
N TYR A 600 10.18 -35.74 -0.88
CA TYR A 600 10.72 -37.07 -1.17
C TYR A 600 10.09 -38.22 -0.37
N GLY A 601 9.14 -37.93 0.53
CA GLY A 601 8.30 -38.95 1.18
C GLY A 601 8.78 -39.44 2.55
N ASP A 602 9.86 -38.89 3.11
CA ASP A 602 10.28 -39.13 4.50
C ASP A 602 9.21 -38.66 5.49
N TYR A 603 8.58 -37.52 5.18
CA TYR A 603 7.39 -37.05 5.88
C TYR A 603 6.14 -37.34 5.05
N THR A 604 5.19 -38.01 5.69
CA THR A 604 3.85 -38.27 5.11
C THR A 604 2.91 -37.12 5.36
N VAL A 605 3.10 -36.40 6.47
CA VAL A 605 2.24 -35.28 6.85
C VAL A 605 3.07 -34.03 7.12
N MET A 606 2.61 -32.89 6.60
CA MET A 606 3.14 -31.58 6.92
C MET A 606 2.13 -30.78 7.73
N ILE A 607 2.43 -30.44 8.99
CA ILE A 607 1.62 -29.51 9.79
C ILE A 607 2.14 -28.10 9.57
N SER A 608 1.27 -27.20 9.14
CA SER A 608 1.70 -25.89 8.70
C SER A 608 0.68 -24.78 8.92
N THR A 609 1.17 -23.55 8.94
CA THR A 609 0.32 -22.37 8.67
C THR A 609 0.24 -22.13 7.17
N LYS A 610 -0.54 -21.13 6.74
CA LYS A 610 -0.62 -20.67 5.33
C LYS A 610 0.77 -20.41 4.68
N ALA A 611 1.82 -20.23 5.48
CA ALA A 611 3.20 -20.09 5.02
C ALA A 611 3.69 -21.29 4.18
N PHE A 612 3.21 -22.51 4.44
CA PHE A 612 3.55 -23.65 3.60
C PHE A 612 2.63 -23.69 2.39
N GLY A 613 3.13 -23.26 1.24
CA GLY A 613 2.36 -23.46 0.03
C GLY A 613 2.79 -22.65 -1.18
N MET A 614 2.97 -21.34 -1.04
CA MET A 614 3.37 -20.53 -2.19
C MET A 614 4.69 -21.08 -2.77
N GLY A 615 4.67 -21.50 -4.03
CA GLY A 615 5.82 -22.09 -4.72
C GLY A 615 6.10 -23.58 -4.54
N VAL A 616 5.37 -24.29 -3.67
CA VAL A 616 5.57 -25.74 -3.50
C VAL A 616 4.90 -26.50 -4.65
N ASP A 617 5.69 -27.27 -5.41
CA ASP A 617 5.20 -28.21 -6.43
C ASP A 617 5.45 -29.67 -6.05
N ILE A 618 4.41 -30.27 -5.46
CA ILE A 618 4.37 -31.67 -5.05
C ILE A 618 3.13 -32.28 -5.71
N LYS A 619 3.35 -33.28 -6.57
CA LYS A 619 2.32 -33.82 -7.46
C LYS A 619 1.37 -34.82 -6.78
N ASP A 620 1.83 -35.45 -5.71
CA ASP A 620 1.27 -36.63 -5.06
C ASP A 620 0.59 -36.35 -3.71
N ILE A 621 0.19 -35.10 -3.44
CA ILE A 621 -0.60 -34.79 -2.22
C ILE A 621 -2.01 -35.31 -2.42
N GLU A 622 -2.50 -36.15 -1.52
CA GLU A 622 -3.82 -36.77 -1.59
C GLU A 622 -4.84 -36.06 -0.70
N LYS A 623 -4.43 -35.55 0.47
CA LYS A 623 -5.35 -34.92 1.42
C LYS A 623 -4.86 -33.55 1.88
N VAL A 624 -5.77 -32.59 1.95
CA VAL A 624 -5.59 -31.32 2.64
C VAL A 624 -6.62 -31.26 3.76
N TYR A 625 -6.13 -31.20 5.00
CA TYR A 625 -6.96 -31.12 6.19
C TYR A 625 -6.79 -29.76 6.87
N HIS A 626 -7.88 -29.07 7.13
CA HIS A 626 -7.86 -27.82 7.88
C HIS A 626 -8.27 -28.09 9.33
N LEU A 627 -7.40 -27.75 10.28
CA LEU A 627 -7.82 -27.63 11.68
C LEU A 627 -8.92 -26.58 11.75
N ALA A 628 -8.75 -25.44 11.09
CA ALA A 628 -9.79 -24.46 10.84
C ALA A 628 -9.45 -23.67 9.58
N PRO A 629 -10.42 -23.01 8.92
CA PRO A 629 -10.14 -22.13 7.80
C PRO A 629 -9.12 -21.05 8.18
N THR A 630 -8.14 -20.78 7.32
CA THR A 630 -7.04 -19.85 7.63
C THR A 630 -7.14 -18.48 6.96
N GLY A 631 -8.14 -18.29 6.08
CA GLY A 631 -8.28 -17.09 5.25
C GLY A 631 -9.70 -16.88 4.74
N ASN A 632 -9.86 -16.34 3.53
CA ASN A 632 -11.15 -16.24 2.82
C ASN A 632 -11.43 -17.49 1.93
N LEU A 633 -12.50 -17.47 1.14
CA LEU A 633 -12.83 -18.59 0.25
C LEU A 633 -11.78 -18.77 -0.87
N ALA A 634 -11.22 -17.69 -1.41
CA ALA A 634 -10.15 -17.78 -2.40
C ALA A 634 -8.90 -18.48 -1.83
N ASP A 635 -8.51 -18.15 -0.60
CA ASP A 635 -7.40 -18.78 0.13
C ASP A 635 -7.66 -20.26 0.35
N TYR A 636 -8.87 -20.62 0.80
CA TYR A 636 -9.27 -22.01 0.98
C TYR A 636 -9.17 -22.81 -0.33
N VAL A 637 -9.63 -22.24 -1.45
CA VAL A 637 -9.54 -22.87 -2.78
C VAL A 637 -8.08 -23.04 -3.22
N GLN A 638 -7.21 -22.04 -2.97
CA GLN A 638 -5.78 -22.14 -3.25
C GLN A 638 -5.09 -23.24 -2.41
N GLU A 639 -5.50 -23.38 -1.15
CA GLU A 639 -4.97 -24.37 -0.20
C GLU A 639 -5.36 -25.80 -0.57
N ILE A 640 -6.65 -26.05 -0.86
CA ILE A 640 -7.12 -27.37 -1.28
C ILE A 640 -6.65 -27.74 -2.68
N GLY A 641 -6.42 -26.75 -3.56
CA GLY A 641 -5.87 -26.93 -4.92
C GLY A 641 -4.43 -27.47 -4.95
N ARG A 642 -3.84 -27.73 -3.78
CA ARG A 642 -2.56 -28.45 -3.62
C ARG A 642 -2.74 -29.95 -3.68
N ALA A 643 -3.91 -30.46 -3.29
CA ALA A 643 -4.24 -31.86 -3.45
C ALA A 643 -4.42 -32.21 -4.93
N ALA A 644 -4.10 -33.45 -5.27
CA ALA A 644 -4.38 -34.09 -6.55
C ALA A 644 -3.91 -33.28 -7.76
N ARG A 645 -2.68 -32.74 -7.72
CA ARG A 645 -2.07 -32.09 -8.90
C ARG A 645 -1.86 -33.09 -10.05
N ASN A 646 -1.56 -34.36 -9.75
CA ASN A 646 -1.76 -35.43 -10.71
C ASN A 646 -3.27 -35.68 -10.89
N GLN A 647 -3.75 -35.59 -12.13
CA GLN A 647 -5.16 -35.80 -12.47
C GLN A 647 -5.63 -37.24 -12.19
N GLU A 648 -4.71 -38.20 -12.09
CA GLU A 648 -4.99 -39.60 -11.76
C GLU A 648 -5.29 -39.81 -10.27
N ILE A 649 -4.93 -38.85 -9.42
CA ILE A 649 -5.14 -38.92 -7.97
C ILE A 649 -6.50 -38.31 -7.62
N LYS A 650 -7.21 -38.93 -6.69
CA LYS A 650 -8.40 -38.35 -6.05
C LYS A 650 -7.97 -37.60 -4.79
N GLY A 651 -8.18 -36.29 -4.78
CA GLY A 651 -7.87 -35.40 -3.69
C GLY A 651 -9.03 -35.31 -2.69
N ILE A 652 -8.71 -35.10 -1.41
CA ILE A 652 -9.70 -34.88 -0.35
C ILE A 652 -9.42 -33.54 0.34
N ALA A 653 -10.42 -32.66 0.36
CA ALA A 653 -10.43 -31.41 1.12
C ALA A 653 -11.29 -31.59 2.37
N ALA A 654 -10.67 -31.69 3.55
CA ALA A 654 -11.35 -32.09 4.78
C ALA A 654 -11.25 -31.05 5.89
N THR A 655 -12.32 -30.92 6.70
CA THR A 655 -12.31 -30.12 7.93
C THR A 655 -13.40 -30.57 8.88
N ASP A 656 -13.12 -30.57 10.17
CA ASP A 656 -14.11 -30.75 11.23
C ASP A 656 -14.58 -29.37 11.72
N PHE A 657 -15.50 -28.74 10.98
CA PHE A 657 -15.87 -27.34 11.13
C PHE A 657 -16.81 -27.07 12.33
N THR A 658 -16.51 -26.00 13.07
CA THR A 658 -17.39 -25.44 14.11
C THR A 658 -17.71 -23.97 13.82
N SER A 659 -18.89 -23.50 14.24
CA SER A 659 -19.26 -22.07 14.11
C SER A 659 -18.27 -21.12 14.80
N ASN A 660 -17.57 -21.59 15.83
CA ASN A 660 -16.58 -20.82 16.57
C ASN A 660 -15.22 -20.70 15.84
N ASP A 661 -14.96 -21.47 14.78
CA ASP A 661 -13.69 -21.42 14.03
C ASP A 661 -13.45 -20.04 13.39
N LEU A 662 -14.50 -19.24 13.20
CA LEU A 662 -14.40 -17.86 12.74
C LEU A 662 -13.60 -16.95 13.66
N LYS A 663 -13.45 -17.32 14.92
CA LYS A 663 -12.62 -16.55 15.85
C LYS A 663 -11.20 -16.45 15.30
N TYR A 664 -10.69 -17.53 14.68
CA TYR A 664 -9.34 -17.61 14.13
C TYR A 664 -9.17 -16.64 12.96
N VAL A 665 -10.07 -16.72 11.99
CA VAL A 665 -10.07 -15.85 10.80
C VAL A 665 -10.23 -14.36 11.20
N ARG A 666 -11.20 -14.04 12.07
CA ARG A 666 -11.41 -12.67 12.57
C ARG A 666 -10.19 -12.11 13.29
N MET A 667 -9.50 -12.94 14.08
CA MET A 667 -8.28 -12.55 14.79
C MET A 667 -7.10 -12.32 13.84
N LEU A 668 -6.86 -13.22 12.89
CA LEU A 668 -5.79 -13.08 11.90
C LEU A 668 -5.92 -11.77 11.12
N TYR A 669 -7.13 -11.40 10.71
CA TYR A 669 -7.39 -10.11 10.08
C TYR A 669 -7.24 -8.92 11.04
N GLY A 670 -7.67 -9.06 12.30
CA GLY A 670 -7.59 -7.98 13.30
C GLY A 670 -6.18 -7.67 13.83
N LEU A 671 -5.25 -8.62 13.78
CA LEU A 671 -3.84 -8.44 14.19
C LEU A 671 -3.02 -7.69 13.11
N SER A 672 -3.42 -7.86 11.85
CA SER A 672 -2.66 -7.38 10.68
C SER A 672 -3.19 -6.06 10.13
N GLY A 673 -4.51 -5.82 10.22
CA GLY A 673 -5.17 -4.67 9.59
C GLY A 673 -4.92 -3.33 10.29
N MET A 674 -4.80 -2.28 9.47
CA MET A 674 -4.85 -0.88 9.92
C MET A 674 -6.21 -0.55 10.54
N LYS A 675 -6.21 0.35 11.53
CA LYS A 675 -7.43 0.86 12.17
C LYS A 675 -7.59 2.36 11.91
N GLN A 676 -8.84 2.82 11.82
CA GLN A 676 -9.18 4.23 11.57
C GLN A 676 -8.47 5.20 12.52
N TYR A 677 -8.40 4.87 13.82
CA TYR A 677 -7.73 5.72 14.79
C TYR A 677 -6.21 5.78 14.60
N GLN A 678 -5.58 4.69 14.11
CA GLN A 678 -4.14 4.68 13.84
C GLN A 678 -3.83 5.66 12.71
N LEU A 679 -4.62 5.65 11.63
CA LEU A 679 -4.48 6.60 10.53
C LEU A 679 -4.69 8.05 11.00
N LYS A 680 -5.69 8.30 11.86
CA LYS A 680 -5.92 9.63 12.45
C LYS A 680 -4.74 10.11 13.29
N GLU A 681 -4.17 9.25 14.13
CA GLU A 681 -2.98 9.60 14.91
C GLU A 681 -1.76 9.81 14.03
N MET A 682 -1.62 9.04 12.94
CA MET A 682 -0.54 9.26 11.97
C MET A 682 -0.64 10.64 11.32
N ILE A 683 -1.84 11.07 10.90
CA ILE A 683 -2.07 12.43 10.38
C ILE A 683 -1.67 13.49 11.40
N ARG A 684 -2.09 13.33 12.67
CA ARG A 684 -1.78 14.28 13.75
C ARG A 684 -0.27 14.39 13.95
N LYS A 685 0.42 13.25 14.00
CA LYS A 685 1.88 13.20 14.15
C LYS A 685 2.61 13.85 12.98
N LEU A 686 2.21 13.57 11.74
CA LEU A 686 2.78 14.23 10.55
C LEU A 686 2.60 15.74 10.59
N TYR A 687 1.42 16.22 10.99
CA TYR A 687 1.15 17.66 11.11
C TYR A 687 2.00 18.32 12.20
N ASN A 688 2.21 17.66 13.34
CA ASN A 688 3.11 18.16 14.40
C ASN A 688 4.54 18.31 13.89
N ILE A 689 5.08 17.27 13.23
CA ILE A 689 6.42 17.28 12.63
C ILE A 689 6.55 18.42 11.61
N TYR A 690 5.53 18.61 10.75
CA TYR A 690 5.47 19.72 9.81
C TYR A 690 5.50 21.09 10.51
N LYS A 691 4.70 21.27 11.57
CA LYS A 691 4.59 22.54 12.30
C LYS A 691 5.93 22.96 12.92
N GLU A 692 6.70 21.98 13.39
CA GLU A 692 8.04 22.20 13.97
C GLU A 692 9.07 22.51 12.90
N LYS A 693 9.21 21.64 11.88
CA LYS A 693 10.24 21.80 10.85
C LYS A 693 9.95 22.96 9.91
N LYS A 694 8.68 23.40 9.80
CA LYS A 694 8.19 24.34 8.79
C LYS A 694 8.58 23.95 7.36
N SER A 695 8.83 22.66 7.12
CA SER A 695 9.23 22.09 5.85
C SER A 695 8.13 21.17 5.34
N ARG A 696 7.79 21.31 4.05
CA ARG A 696 6.83 20.43 3.35
C ARG A 696 7.44 19.07 3.01
N ASN A 697 8.75 18.99 2.87
CA ASN A 697 9.49 17.75 2.62
C ASN A 697 10.00 17.19 3.94
N LEU A 698 9.52 16.01 4.32
CA LEU A 698 9.81 15.36 5.58
C LEU A 698 10.46 14.00 5.34
N LEU A 699 11.48 13.68 6.13
CA LEU A 699 11.95 12.32 6.33
C LEU A 699 11.39 11.84 7.66
N ILE A 700 10.64 10.74 7.61
CA ILE A 700 9.90 10.22 8.74
C ILE A 700 10.47 8.86 9.12
N SER A 701 11.03 8.77 10.32
CA SER A 701 11.45 7.51 10.91
C SER A 701 10.22 6.70 11.36
N PRO A 702 10.09 5.41 10.98
CA PRO A 702 9.01 4.54 11.46
C PRO A 702 8.90 4.49 12.99
N GLU A 703 10.03 4.66 13.69
CA GLU A 703 10.16 4.71 15.14
C GLU A 703 9.26 5.79 15.77
N ALA A 704 8.97 6.89 15.05
CA ALA A 704 8.06 7.96 15.47
C ALA A 704 6.60 7.50 15.63
N PHE A 705 6.22 6.35 15.07
CA PHE A 705 4.90 5.74 15.20
C PHE A 705 4.91 4.44 15.99
N SER A 706 6.03 4.09 16.63
CA SER A 706 6.15 2.83 17.40
C SER A 706 5.06 2.68 18.48
N TYR A 707 4.47 3.77 18.98
CA TYR A 707 3.38 3.73 19.94
C TYR A 707 2.03 3.24 19.37
N LEU A 708 1.87 3.19 18.04
CA LEU A 708 0.65 2.72 17.37
C LEU A 708 0.71 1.25 16.94
N PHE A 709 1.91 0.70 16.82
CA PHE A 709 2.17 -0.60 16.17
C PHE A 709 3.16 -1.46 16.97
N ASP A 710 3.08 -2.77 16.76
CA ASP A 710 4.04 -3.74 17.31
C ASP A 710 5.39 -3.65 16.57
N GLU A 711 6.49 -3.99 17.26
CA GLU A 711 7.84 -3.74 16.73
C GLU A 711 8.23 -4.61 15.53
N ASN A 712 7.69 -5.83 15.44
CA ASN A 712 8.10 -6.82 14.45
C ASN A 712 7.74 -6.44 12.99
N ASP A 713 6.84 -5.48 12.79
CA ASP A 713 6.37 -5.05 11.47
C ASP A 713 6.14 -3.53 11.37
N LEU A 714 6.85 -2.76 12.20
CA LEU A 714 6.63 -1.33 12.33
C LEU A 714 6.80 -0.57 11.00
N GLU A 715 7.86 -0.87 10.25
CA GLU A 715 8.16 -0.19 8.99
C GLU A 715 7.04 -0.38 7.95
N ASN A 716 6.59 -1.61 7.73
CA ASN A 716 5.56 -1.92 6.75
C ASN A 716 4.20 -1.34 7.18
N LYS A 717 3.86 -1.43 8.48
CA LYS A 717 2.64 -0.81 9.01
C LYS A 717 2.63 0.70 8.80
N VAL A 718 3.75 1.38 9.05
CA VAL A 718 3.85 2.82 8.79
C VAL A 718 3.76 3.12 7.29
N LYS A 719 4.44 2.37 6.42
CA LYS A 719 4.33 2.54 4.95
C LYS A 719 2.89 2.37 4.47
N SER A 720 2.22 1.29 4.85
CA SER A 720 0.82 1.00 4.48
C SER A 720 -0.13 2.07 5.00
N GLY A 721 0.05 2.53 6.24
CA GLY A 721 -0.78 3.59 6.82
C GLY A 721 -0.62 4.92 6.09
N LEU A 722 0.61 5.32 5.78
CA LEU A 722 0.90 6.54 5.02
C LEU A 722 0.33 6.46 3.59
N LEU A 723 0.38 5.29 2.96
CA LEU A 723 -0.21 5.07 1.64
C LEU A 723 -1.73 5.14 1.64
N LEU A 724 -2.39 4.50 2.62
CA LEU A 724 -3.84 4.59 2.78
C LEU A 724 -4.29 6.05 2.91
N LEU A 725 -3.53 6.86 3.66
CA LEU A 725 -3.78 8.30 3.77
C LEU A 725 -3.56 9.02 2.44
N SER A 726 -2.43 8.79 1.78
CA SER A 726 -2.08 9.40 0.50
C SER A 726 -3.16 9.15 -0.56
N LYS A 727 -3.58 7.89 -0.74
CA LYS A 727 -4.58 7.53 -1.73
C LYS A 727 -5.99 7.99 -1.37
N ASP A 728 -6.37 7.94 -0.10
CA ASP A 728 -7.68 8.44 0.33
C ASP A 728 -7.79 9.96 0.13
N PHE A 729 -6.73 10.70 0.41
CA PHE A 729 -6.70 12.13 0.10
C PHE A 729 -6.72 12.40 -1.39
N GLU A 730 -5.97 11.64 -2.18
CA GLU A 730 -6.00 11.78 -3.64
C GLU A 730 -7.40 11.50 -4.20
N ASN A 731 -8.06 10.43 -3.75
CA ASN A 731 -9.41 10.07 -4.20
C ASN A 731 -10.47 11.11 -3.78
N LYS A 732 -10.32 11.74 -2.61
CA LYS A 732 -11.28 12.72 -2.11
C LYS A 732 -11.16 14.10 -2.78
N TYR A 733 -9.94 14.53 -3.10
CA TYR A 733 -9.66 15.90 -3.53
C TYR A 733 -9.20 16.01 -4.98
N GLY A 734 -8.97 14.89 -5.65
CA GLY A 734 -8.45 14.84 -7.01
C GLY A 734 -6.97 15.19 -7.11
N PHE A 735 -6.22 15.35 -6.02
CA PHE A 735 -4.76 15.59 -6.07
C PHE A 735 -4.03 15.02 -4.85
N PRO A 736 -2.74 14.67 -4.97
CA PRO A 736 -2.00 14.07 -3.86
C PRO A 736 -1.68 15.14 -2.79
N VAL A 737 -2.53 15.26 -1.77
CA VAL A 737 -2.30 16.10 -0.58
C VAL A 737 -1.03 15.66 0.15
N LEU A 738 -0.81 14.34 0.19
CA LEU A 738 0.32 13.67 0.80
C LEU A 738 0.99 12.79 -0.25
N VAL A 739 2.27 13.00 -0.52
CA VAL A 739 3.07 12.13 -1.39
C VAL A 739 4.00 11.32 -0.50
N VAL A 740 3.94 9.99 -0.61
CA VAL A 740 4.72 9.07 0.20
C VAL A 740 5.64 8.31 -0.74
N ARG A 741 6.94 8.29 -0.45
CA ARG A 741 7.92 7.52 -1.21
C ARG A 741 8.84 6.78 -0.23
N PRO A 742 8.89 5.44 -0.26
CA PRO A 742 9.80 4.69 0.58
C PRO A 742 11.21 4.90 0.03
N LYS A 743 12.09 5.57 0.78
CA LYS A 743 13.50 5.72 0.39
C LYS A 743 14.32 4.64 1.07
N SER A 744 15.05 3.85 0.28
CA SER A 744 15.99 2.85 0.82
C SER A 744 17.34 3.45 1.21
N LEU A 745 17.63 4.71 0.81
CA LEU A 745 19.00 5.24 0.81
C LEU A 745 19.08 6.70 1.28
N PHE A 746 18.71 6.98 2.53
CA PHE A 746 19.26 8.10 3.29
C PHE A 746 19.26 7.71 4.77
N THR A 747 20.42 7.46 5.38
CA THR A 747 20.47 7.34 6.85
C THR A 747 21.72 7.98 7.40
N LYS A 748 21.56 9.20 7.90
CA LYS A 748 22.46 9.72 8.93
C LYS A 748 22.21 8.89 10.18
N ASN A 749 23.21 8.12 10.62
CA ASN A 749 23.11 7.37 11.88
C ASN A 749 24.02 7.98 12.92
N PHE A 750 23.56 8.01 14.16
CA PHE A 750 24.36 8.50 15.27
C PHE A 750 25.06 7.33 15.95
N VAL A 751 26.31 7.53 16.33
CA VAL A 751 27.09 6.52 17.04
C VAL A 751 27.88 7.17 18.14
N ASN A 752 27.99 6.48 19.27
CA ASN A 752 28.97 6.81 20.27
C ASN A 752 30.25 6.03 19.99
N VAL A 753 31.36 6.75 19.83
CA VAL A 753 32.70 6.20 19.62
C VAL A 753 33.47 6.34 20.92
N PRO A 754 33.75 5.24 21.65
CA PRO A 754 34.54 5.27 22.87
C PRO A 754 35.92 5.92 22.69
N PHE A 755 36.40 6.65 23.70
CA PHE A 755 37.69 7.36 23.64
C PHE A 755 38.88 6.43 23.34
N ALA A 756 38.82 5.16 23.76
CA ALA A 756 39.89 4.19 23.54
C ALA A 756 40.11 3.87 22.05
N ILE A 757 39.05 3.87 21.24
CA ILE A 757 39.08 3.54 19.81
C ILE A 757 38.90 4.75 18.89
N GLU A 758 38.64 5.92 19.45
CA GLU A 758 38.31 7.12 18.69
C GLU A 758 39.39 7.54 17.70
N LYS A 759 40.66 7.54 18.11
CA LYS A 759 41.77 7.88 17.20
C LYS A 759 41.88 6.89 16.04
N GLU A 760 41.64 5.61 16.30
CA GLU A 760 41.66 4.55 15.28
C GLU A 760 40.49 4.72 14.32
N PHE A 761 39.29 4.92 14.85
CA PHE A 761 38.08 5.18 14.08
C PHE A 761 38.20 6.43 13.19
N LEU A 762 38.67 7.56 13.73
CA LEU A 762 38.81 8.80 12.98
C LEU A 762 39.86 8.70 11.87
N LYS A 763 40.96 7.97 12.12
CA LYS A 763 42.02 7.76 11.13
C LYS A 763 41.49 7.04 9.89
N GLU A 764 40.63 6.05 10.07
CA GLU A 764 40.13 5.21 8.98
C GLU A 764 38.81 5.72 8.39
N TYR A 765 37.86 6.16 9.22
CA TYR A 765 36.48 6.46 8.84
C TYR A 765 36.07 7.92 9.05
N GLY A 766 36.95 8.77 9.59
CA GLY A 766 36.62 10.15 9.99
C GLY A 766 36.10 11.03 8.85
N ARG A 767 36.39 10.70 7.58
CA ARG A 767 35.84 11.44 6.41
C ARG A 767 34.33 11.31 6.25
N TYR A 768 33.74 10.24 6.79
CA TYR A 768 32.31 9.97 6.70
C TYR A 768 31.57 10.25 8.02
N ALA A 769 32.29 10.76 9.02
CA ALA A 769 31.78 10.98 10.37
C ALA A 769 31.90 12.47 10.72
N ARG A 770 30.78 13.07 11.11
CA ARG A 770 30.73 14.45 11.62
C ARG A 770 30.58 14.40 13.13
N LEU A 771 31.52 15.01 13.86
CA LEU A 771 31.42 15.17 15.31
C LEU A 771 30.15 15.96 15.65
N ILE A 772 29.40 15.47 16.63
CA ILE A 772 28.24 16.13 17.19
C ILE A 772 28.59 16.52 18.61
N GLU A 773 28.40 17.80 18.94
CA GLU A 773 28.49 18.29 20.31
C GLU A 773 27.33 17.69 21.11
N ASP A 774 27.67 16.90 22.13
CA ASP A 774 26.72 16.27 23.05
C ASP A 774 27.16 16.55 24.49
N ASP A 775 26.59 17.61 25.07
CA ASP A 775 26.78 17.96 26.47
C ASP A 775 25.69 17.31 27.37
N SER A 776 24.95 16.32 26.86
CA SER A 776 23.86 15.68 27.61
C SER A 776 24.39 14.73 28.69
N VAL A 777 24.53 15.26 29.91
CA VAL A 777 24.82 14.45 31.10
C VAL A 777 23.51 13.89 31.65
N ARG A 778 23.36 12.56 31.61
CA ARG A 778 22.18 11.92 32.19
C ARG A 778 22.36 11.79 33.70
N ILE A 779 21.69 12.66 34.44
CA ILE A 779 21.68 12.65 35.91
C ILE A 779 20.55 11.76 36.41
N ILE A 780 20.89 10.80 37.26
CA ILE A 780 19.95 10.01 38.04
C ILE A 780 19.95 10.57 39.46
N PRO A 781 18.93 11.35 39.86
CA PRO A 781 18.89 11.91 41.19
C PRO A 781 18.70 10.83 42.26
N SER A 782 19.44 10.97 43.37
CA SER A 782 19.32 10.10 44.54
C SER A 782 18.22 10.59 45.47
N PHE A 783 17.34 9.69 45.90
CA PHE A 783 16.27 9.98 46.87
C PHE A 783 16.67 9.73 48.32
N ASN A 784 17.84 9.13 48.54
CA ASN A 784 18.37 8.95 49.87
C ASN A 784 19.36 10.07 50.11
N SER A 785 19.10 10.91 51.12
CA SER A 785 19.93 12.05 51.51
C SER A 785 21.40 11.67 51.77
N ASN A 786 21.67 10.38 52.01
CA ASN A 786 23.02 9.87 52.28
C ASN A 786 23.79 9.48 51.01
N PHE A 787 23.16 9.52 49.82
CA PHE A 787 23.81 9.20 48.54
C PHE A 787 23.65 10.39 47.57
N GLY A 788 24.73 10.72 46.86
CA GLY A 788 24.70 11.73 45.80
C GLY A 788 24.05 11.23 44.52
N ASP A 789 23.79 12.15 43.59
CA ASP A 789 23.25 11.84 42.28
C ASP A 789 24.22 10.97 41.46
N THR A 790 23.69 10.04 40.67
CA THR A 790 24.50 9.22 39.75
C THR A 790 24.57 9.90 38.40
N TYR A 791 25.77 10.30 37.99
CA TYR A 791 26.03 10.89 36.69
C TYR A 791 26.42 9.79 35.69
N ILE A 792 25.68 9.69 34.59
CA ILE A 792 25.98 8.78 33.49
C ILE A 792 26.55 9.59 32.34
N TYR A 793 27.77 9.24 31.94
CA TYR A 793 28.47 9.82 30.80
C TYR A 793 28.52 8.81 29.66
N ASN A 794 28.56 9.32 28.43
CA ASN A 794 28.91 8.50 27.29
C ASN A 794 30.39 8.11 27.37
N THR A 795 30.74 6.92 26.89
CA THR A 795 32.11 6.38 26.92
C THR A 795 33.07 7.07 25.94
N GLY A 796 32.56 8.03 25.17
CA GLY A 796 33.30 8.82 24.19
C GLY A 796 32.40 9.82 23.47
N HIS A 797 32.86 10.38 22.36
CA HIS A 797 32.10 11.39 21.61
C HIS A 797 31.01 10.77 20.72
N ILE A 798 30.06 11.61 20.27
CA ILE A 798 29.00 11.22 19.34
C ILE A 798 29.32 11.70 17.93
N TYR A 799 29.14 10.81 16.97
CA TYR A 799 29.35 11.10 15.56
C TYR A 799 28.08 10.80 14.76
N GLU A 800 27.78 11.69 13.82
CA GLU A 800 26.83 11.45 12.74
C GLU A 800 27.58 10.82 11.55
N ILE A 801 27.20 9.60 11.17
CA ILE A 801 27.82 8.85 10.09
C ILE A 801 26.97 8.95 8.82
N ASN A 802 27.61 9.31 7.70
CA ASN A 802 27.07 9.13 6.36
C ASN A 802 27.17 7.66 5.96
N MET A 803 26.12 6.90 6.24
CA MET A 803 26.13 5.45 6.06
C MET A 803 26.28 5.01 4.61
N SER A 804 25.71 5.74 3.65
CA SER A 804 25.77 5.36 2.23
C SER A 804 27.19 5.46 1.70
N GLU A 805 27.85 6.59 1.95
CA GLU A 805 29.21 6.83 1.48
C GLU A 805 30.24 5.95 2.20
N LEU A 806 30.07 5.76 3.53
CA LEU A 806 30.90 4.84 4.31
C LEU A 806 30.79 3.41 3.77
N TRP A 807 29.55 2.98 3.49
CA TRP A 807 29.27 1.67 2.91
C TRP A 807 29.93 1.53 1.53
N GLU A 808 29.68 2.45 0.60
CA GLU A 808 30.23 2.39 -0.77
C GLU A 808 31.75 2.29 -0.80
N LYS A 809 32.44 2.96 0.13
CA LYS A 809 33.90 3.06 0.12
C LYS A 809 34.61 1.99 0.94
N HIS A 810 34.07 1.58 2.09
CA HIS A 810 34.75 0.68 3.02
C HIS A 810 34.05 -0.67 3.22
N PHE A 811 32.74 -0.75 2.97
CA PHE A 811 31.94 -1.93 3.30
C PHE A 811 31.06 -2.39 2.14
N ASN A 812 31.46 -2.05 0.92
CA ASN A 812 30.70 -2.37 -0.28
C ASN A 812 30.53 -3.88 -0.42
N TYR A 813 31.46 -4.71 0.07
CA TYR A 813 31.33 -6.17 0.13
C TYR A 813 30.13 -6.71 0.94
N LEU A 814 29.43 -5.88 1.73
CA LEU A 814 28.16 -6.20 2.39
C LEU A 814 27.00 -5.59 1.62
N THR A 815 25.78 -6.16 1.63
CA THR A 815 24.61 -5.36 1.17
C THR A 815 24.38 -4.21 2.14
N PHE A 816 23.80 -3.08 1.70
CA PHE A 816 23.51 -1.97 2.63
C PHE A 816 22.68 -2.43 3.84
N ALA A 817 21.75 -3.37 3.64
CA ALA A 817 20.97 -3.98 4.73
C ALA A 817 21.83 -4.82 5.68
N GLN A 818 22.75 -5.64 5.17
CA GLN A 818 23.70 -6.42 5.99
C GLN A 818 24.70 -5.53 6.70
N PHE A 819 25.24 -4.52 6.02
CA PHE A 819 26.09 -3.47 6.58
C PHE A 819 25.38 -2.78 7.75
N LYS A 820 24.15 -2.32 7.53
CA LYS A 820 23.32 -1.68 8.57
C LYS A 820 23.05 -2.65 9.72
N LYS A 821 22.70 -3.91 9.44
CA LYS A 821 22.50 -4.95 10.47
C LYS A 821 23.76 -5.14 11.32
N LYS A 822 24.91 -5.38 10.69
CA LYS A 822 26.22 -5.55 11.38
C LYS A 822 26.66 -4.31 12.13
N PHE A 823 26.34 -3.12 11.60
CA PHE A 823 26.56 -1.85 12.30
C PHE A 823 25.79 -1.81 13.62
N PHE A 824 24.49 -2.15 13.59
CA PHE A 824 23.65 -2.16 14.79
C PHE A 824 23.98 -3.30 15.78
N GLU A 825 24.51 -4.42 15.28
CA GLU A 825 24.97 -5.55 16.12
C GLU A 825 26.37 -5.29 16.73
N GLY A 826 27.05 -4.22 16.32
CA GLY A 826 28.41 -3.90 16.78
C GLY A 826 29.46 -4.88 16.25
N GLU A 827 29.19 -5.52 15.10
CA GLU A 827 30.08 -6.49 14.45
C GLU A 827 30.84 -5.91 13.25
N LEU A 828 30.46 -4.70 12.82
CA LEU A 828 30.96 -4.11 11.59
C LEU A 828 32.42 -3.65 11.70
N PHE A 829 32.74 -2.92 12.77
CA PHE A 829 34.07 -2.38 12.97
C PHE A 829 34.86 -3.29 13.90
N LYS A 830 36.12 -3.54 13.55
CA LYS A 830 37.08 -4.26 14.39
C LYS A 830 38.22 -3.32 14.70
N PHE A 831 38.46 -3.09 15.99
CA PHE A 831 39.55 -2.26 16.47
C PHE A 831 40.54 -3.12 17.24
N ASN A 832 41.70 -2.55 17.59
CA ASN A 832 42.72 -3.28 18.35
C ASN A 832 42.30 -3.60 19.80
N SER A 833 41.26 -2.96 20.32
CA SER A 833 40.63 -3.29 21.60
C SER A 833 39.28 -4.00 21.39
N ASP A 834 38.82 -4.71 22.42
CA ASP A 834 37.49 -5.36 22.43
C ASP A 834 36.32 -4.36 22.54
N GLU A 835 36.60 -3.04 22.53
CA GLU A 835 35.56 -2.02 22.58
C GLU A 835 34.81 -1.90 21.26
N LYS A 836 33.50 -1.66 21.36
CA LYS A 836 32.60 -1.58 20.21
C LYS A 836 31.96 -0.20 20.14
N LEU A 837 31.67 0.22 18.91
CA LEU A 837 30.79 1.36 18.68
C LEU A 837 29.39 1.09 19.24
N SER A 838 28.77 2.14 19.79
CA SER A 838 27.43 2.06 20.36
C SER A 838 26.45 2.93 19.55
N PRO A 839 25.62 2.33 18.67
CA PRO A 839 24.62 3.05 17.89
C PRO A 839 23.62 3.82 18.76
N ARG A 840 23.25 5.03 18.33
CA ARG A 840 22.39 5.96 19.05
C ARG A 840 21.18 6.40 18.23
N LEU A 841 20.05 6.61 18.92
CA LEU A 841 18.89 7.34 18.43
C LEU A 841 18.94 8.76 18.97
N ASN A 842 18.72 9.75 18.12
CA ASN A 842 18.54 11.12 18.57
C ASN A 842 17.06 11.32 18.93
N LEU A 843 16.77 11.57 20.21
CA LEU A 843 15.44 11.94 20.69
C LEU A 843 15.42 13.45 20.93
N LYS A 844 14.49 14.13 20.28
CA LYS A 844 14.17 15.54 20.53
C LYS A 844 12.79 15.65 21.14
N ILE A 845 12.64 16.45 22.19
CA ILE A 845 11.37 16.76 22.84
C ILE A 845 11.21 18.28 22.82
N THR A 846 10.17 18.78 22.17
CA THR A 846 9.85 20.21 22.11
C THR A 846 8.62 20.47 22.96
N TYR A 847 8.80 21.17 24.07
CA TYR A 847 7.71 21.47 25.00
C TYR A 847 6.79 22.55 24.42
N HIS A 848 5.48 22.41 24.62
CA HIS A 848 4.50 23.39 24.12
C HIS A 848 4.33 24.61 25.04
N GLU A 849 4.83 24.50 26.26
CA GLU A 849 4.80 25.49 27.33
C GLU A 849 6.14 25.39 28.09
N ASP A 850 6.36 26.30 29.04
CA ASP A 850 7.53 26.25 29.93
C ASP A 850 7.71 24.86 30.58
N PHE A 851 8.95 24.39 30.64
CA PHE A 851 9.31 23.06 31.13
C PHE A 851 8.77 22.78 32.54
N GLU A 852 8.82 23.76 33.45
CA GLU A 852 8.37 23.57 34.83
C GLU A 852 6.85 23.37 34.88
N ILE A 853 6.09 24.10 34.04
CA ILE A 853 4.63 23.93 33.90
C ILE A 853 4.31 22.55 33.31
N ALA A 854 5.02 22.14 32.26
CA ALA A 854 4.85 20.83 31.65
C ALA A 854 5.17 19.70 32.66
N TRP A 855 6.20 19.88 33.50
CA TRP A 855 6.57 18.94 34.54
C TRP A 855 5.48 18.82 35.62
N GLU A 856 4.95 19.93 36.13
CA GLU A 856 3.86 19.90 37.10
C GLU A 856 2.60 19.22 36.55
N LYS A 857 2.24 19.52 35.29
CA LYS A 857 1.12 18.86 34.61
C LYS A 857 1.35 17.35 34.47
N LEU A 858 2.56 16.92 34.10
CA LEU A 858 2.89 15.49 34.03
C LEU A 858 2.81 14.81 35.41
N LYS A 859 3.26 15.45 36.50
CA LYS A 859 3.12 14.91 37.86
C LYS A 859 1.65 14.65 38.17
N LYS A 860 0.77 15.62 37.91
CA LYS A 860 -0.67 15.48 38.10
C LYS A 860 -1.26 14.34 37.25
N TYR A 861 -0.91 14.28 35.96
CA TYR A 861 -1.38 13.21 35.08
C TYR A 861 -0.89 11.82 35.49
N SER A 862 0.35 11.71 35.94
CA SER A 862 0.90 10.45 36.44
C SER A 862 0.22 9.98 37.73
N GLU A 863 -0.17 10.89 38.62
CA GLU A 863 -0.97 10.59 39.81
C GLU A 863 -2.38 10.11 39.45
N ASN A 864 -3.02 10.76 38.49
CA ASN A 864 -4.30 10.33 37.95
C ASN A 864 -4.23 8.92 37.36
N LEU A 865 -3.16 8.57 36.62
CA LEU A 865 -2.94 7.21 36.12
C LEU A 865 -2.81 6.20 37.27
N VAL A 866 -2.03 6.51 38.31
CA VAL A 866 -1.85 5.63 39.47
C VAL A 866 -3.19 5.38 40.16
N ASN A 867 -3.99 6.42 40.38
CA ASN A 867 -5.30 6.32 41.01
C ASN A 867 -6.26 5.47 40.17
N LEU A 868 -6.30 5.70 38.85
CA LEU A 868 -7.10 4.93 37.91
C LEU A 868 -6.73 3.44 37.93
N PHE A 869 -5.43 3.10 37.87
CA PHE A 869 -5.00 1.71 37.92
C PHE A 869 -5.25 1.08 39.29
N SER A 870 -5.14 1.85 40.37
CA SER A 870 -5.48 1.38 41.72
C SER A 870 -6.95 1.01 41.84
N GLU A 871 -7.85 1.85 41.31
CA GLU A 871 -9.29 1.58 41.28
C GLU A 871 -9.59 0.30 40.48
N LEU A 872 -9.01 0.16 39.28
CA LEU A 872 -9.19 -1.03 38.44
C LEU A 872 -8.61 -2.30 39.09
N LYS A 873 -7.53 -2.20 39.88
CA LYS A 873 -6.92 -3.34 40.56
C LYS A 873 -7.68 -3.78 41.80
N SER A 874 -8.17 -2.83 42.60
CA SER A 874 -8.79 -3.07 43.91
C SER A 874 -9.94 -4.09 43.89
N LYS A 875 -10.57 -4.29 42.74
CA LYS A 875 -11.69 -5.23 42.55
C LYS A 875 -11.28 -6.66 42.17
N ARG A 876 -9.99 -6.95 41.92
CA ARG A 876 -9.50 -8.20 41.28
C ARG A 876 -10.27 -8.58 40.00
N GLN A 877 -11.00 -7.63 39.41
CA GLN A 877 -11.86 -7.83 38.26
C GLN A 877 -11.06 -7.60 36.97
N VAL A 878 -11.40 -8.38 35.96
CA VAL A 878 -11.03 -8.04 34.58
C VAL A 878 -11.86 -6.82 34.14
N PHE A 879 -11.29 -5.96 33.30
CA PHE A 879 -11.99 -4.79 32.78
C PHE A 879 -11.88 -4.72 31.27
N THR A 880 -12.79 -4.00 30.62
CA THR A 880 -12.82 -3.87 29.16
C THR A 880 -12.17 -2.55 28.73
N LYS A 881 -11.78 -2.44 27.45
CA LYS A 881 -11.19 -1.20 26.91
C LYS A 881 -12.16 -0.01 27.03
N ASN A 882 -13.47 -0.26 26.87
CA ASN A 882 -14.49 0.77 27.01
C ASN A 882 -14.61 1.26 28.46
N LYS A 883 -14.60 0.33 29.43
CA LYS A 883 -14.56 0.66 30.86
C LYS A 883 -13.33 1.50 31.22
N PHE A 884 -12.17 1.17 30.66
CA PHE A 884 -10.97 1.97 30.83
C PHE A 884 -11.14 3.39 30.26
N LYS A 885 -11.68 3.52 29.04
CA LYS A 885 -11.95 4.82 28.41
C LYS A 885 -12.90 5.69 29.24
N GLU A 886 -13.97 5.11 29.79
CA GLU A 886 -14.91 5.80 30.68
C GLU A 886 -14.20 6.31 31.93
N LYS A 887 -13.48 5.44 32.63
CA LYS A 887 -12.75 5.80 33.85
C LYS A 887 -11.66 6.82 33.57
N PHE A 888 -10.98 6.73 32.44
CA PHE A 888 -9.98 7.72 32.04
C PHE A 888 -10.58 9.11 31.89
N LYS A 889 -11.80 9.22 31.33
CA LYS A 889 -12.50 10.51 31.23
C LYS A 889 -12.86 11.09 32.60
N GLU A 890 -13.18 10.26 33.59
CA GLU A 890 -13.44 10.72 34.96
C GLU A 890 -12.21 11.40 35.58
N TYR A 891 -11.01 10.82 35.40
CA TYR A 891 -9.77 11.36 35.98
C TYR A 891 -9.12 12.49 35.16
N PHE A 892 -9.26 12.48 33.84
CA PHE A 892 -8.57 13.42 32.94
C PHE A 892 -9.50 14.46 32.27
N GLY A 893 -10.82 14.34 32.46
CA GLY A 893 -11.82 15.20 31.82
C GLY A 893 -12.07 14.87 30.35
N ASN A 894 -12.74 15.79 29.65
CA ASN A 894 -12.99 15.68 28.21
C ASN A 894 -11.70 15.94 27.42
N ILE A 895 -10.92 14.89 27.21
CA ILE A 895 -9.81 14.91 26.25
C ILE A 895 -10.42 15.02 24.84
N LYS A 896 -9.90 15.92 24.01
CA LYS A 896 -10.39 16.18 22.64
C LYS A 896 -10.47 14.92 21.76
N ASN A 897 -9.73 13.87 22.10
CA ASN A 897 -9.67 12.63 21.35
C ASN A 897 -10.01 11.42 22.24
N ASN A 898 -11.13 10.76 21.93
CA ASN A 898 -11.65 9.58 22.64
C ASN A 898 -10.76 8.33 22.52
N GLU A 899 -9.76 8.33 21.63
CA GLU A 899 -8.88 7.18 21.40
C GLU A 899 -7.60 7.22 22.23
N ILE A 900 -7.18 8.40 22.71
CA ILE A 900 -6.00 8.56 23.58
C ILE A 900 -6.01 7.59 24.77
N PRO A 901 -7.11 7.43 25.53
CA PRO A 901 -7.13 6.49 26.64
C PRO A 901 -6.83 5.05 26.20
N GLY A 902 -7.32 4.65 25.03
CA GLY A 902 -7.08 3.32 24.49
C GLY A 902 -5.60 3.08 24.16
N ILE A 903 -4.93 4.08 23.60
CA ILE A 903 -3.50 4.04 23.30
C ILE A 903 -2.68 4.00 24.59
N VAL A 904 -3.04 4.83 25.57
CA VAL A 904 -2.40 4.86 26.89
C VAL A 904 -2.52 3.49 27.57
N LEU A 905 -3.70 2.83 27.50
CA LEU A 905 -3.86 1.47 28.01
C LEU A 905 -2.90 0.49 27.32
N ASP A 906 -2.87 0.48 25.98
CA ASP A 906 -2.07 -0.45 25.19
C ASP A 906 -0.56 -0.29 25.48
N MET A 907 -0.08 0.92 25.81
CA MET A 907 1.30 1.14 26.24
C MET A 907 1.69 0.29 27.46
N PHE A 908 0.76 0.06 28.38
CA PHE A 908 1.01 -0.68 29.62
C PHE A 908 0.76 -2.20 29.54
N VAL A 909 0.30 -2.70 28.39
CA VAL A 909 0.03 -4.12 28.13
C VAL A 909 1.31 -4.87 27.84
N ALA A 910 1.52 -5.98 28.56
CA ALA A 910 2.65 -6.91 28.37
C ALA A 910 2.47 -7.75 27.09
N ASP A 911 3.57 -7.99 26.39
CA ASP A 911 3.60 -8.81 25.18
C ASP A 911 3.56 -10.31 25.56
N ILE A 912 2.55 -11.02 25.06
CA ILE A 912 2.26 -12.42 25.43
C ILE A 912 2.94 -13.41 24.47
N SER A 913 3.48 -12.91 23.35
CA SER A 913 4.15 -13.74 22.34
C SER A 913 5.43 -14.42 22.84
N GLN A 914 6.04 -13.90 23.91
CA GLN A 914 7.18 -14.52 24.57
C GLN A 914 6.71 -15.37 25.75
N ASN A 915 6.48 -16.66 25.48
CA ASN A 915 6.27 -17.71 26.48
C ASN A 915 7.59 -18.01 27.25
N ILE A 916 8.25 -16.99 27.78
CA ILE A 916 9.42 -17.10 28.63
C ILE A 916 8.97 -16.69 30.03
N GLY A 917 9.18 -17.57 31.01
CA GLY A 917 8.67 -17.45 32.38
C GLY A 917 8.70 -16.02 32.89
N PHE A 918 7.53 -15.55 33.35
CA PHE A 918 7.34 -14.24 33.95
C PHE A 918 8.41 -13.93 35.01
N ASN A 919 9.48 -13.23 34.63
CA ASN A 919 10.26 -12.45 35.57
C ASN A 919 9.41 -11.21 35.89
N GLN A 920 8.57 -11.32 36.91
CA GLN A 920 7.50 -10.38 37.27
C GLN A 920 7.96 -8.92 37.58
N ASN A 921 9.26 -8.61 37.49
CA ASN A 921 9.86 -7.37 38.00
C ASN A 921 10.73 -6.57 37.00
N ALA A 922 10.91 -7.00 35.74
CA ALA A 922 11.91 -6.37 34.86
C ALA A 922 11.41 -5.12 34.10
N ASP A 923 10.11 -4.98 33.85
CA ASP A 923 9.56 -3.87 33.05
C ASP A 923 8.52 -3.04 33.81
N LYS A 924 8.86 -1.76 34.03
CA LYS A 924 8.06 -0.81 34.81
C LYS A 924 6.84 -0.31 34.05
N PHE A 925 6.85 -0.39 32.72
CA PHE A 925 5.71 -0.04 31.89
C PHE A 925 4.82 -1.24 31.58
N LYS A 926 5.23 -2.49 31.81
CA LYS A 926 4.46 -3.68 31.37
C LYS A 926 3.87 -4.46 32.55
N PHE A 927 2.73 -3.99 33.04
CA PHE A 927 2.04 -4.59 34.19
C PHE A 927 0.59 -5.01 33.93
N ILE A 928 0.09 -4.84 32.71
CA ILE A 928 -1.27 -5.25 32.32
C ILE A 928 -1.21 -6.50 31.45
N GLN A 929 -1.97 -7.51 31.81
CA GLN A 929 -2.22 -8.68 30.97
C GLN A 929 -3.48 -8.43 30.13
N GLN A 930 -3.37 -8.67 28.84
CA GLN A 930 -4.52 -8.77 27.96
C GLN A 930 -4.93 -10.24 27.86
N ARG A 931 -6.19 -10.55 28.08
CA ARG A 931 -6.73 -11.91 27.92
C ARG A 931 -8.05 -11.83 27.17
N ARG A 932 -8.37 -12.87 26.41
CA ARG A 932 -9.70 -13.04 25.86
C ARG A 932 -10.51 -13.96 26.77
N GLU A 933 -11.71 -13.53 27.13
CA GLU A 933 -12.60 -14.35 27.96
C GLU A 933 -13.15 -15.52 27.15
N MET A 934 -13.22 -16.72 27.72
CA MET A 934 -13.53 -17.96 26.97
C MET A 934 -14.99 -18.02 26.47
N ASN A 935 -15.89 -17.21 27.03
CA ASN A 935 -17.34 -17.26 26.75
C ASN A 935 -17.95 -15.95 26.21
N GLN A 936 -17.18 -14.86 26.14
CA GLN A 936 -17.66 -13.56 25.63
C GLN A 936 -16.60 -12.97 24.68
N ASP A 937 -17.07 -12.47 23.53
CA ASP A 937 -16.25 -12.00 22.40
C ASP A 937 -15.51 -10.67 22.69
N GLU A 938 -15.30 -10.33 23.97
CA GLU A 938 -14.72 -9.08 24.45
C GLU A 938 -13.28 -9.28 24.97
N ILE A 939 -12.38 -8.38 24.59
CA ILE A 939 -11.00 -8.35 25.11
C ILE A 939 -11.04 -7.77 26.51
N VAL A 940 -10.52 -8.53 27.46
CA VAL A 940 -10.47 -8.14 28.87
C VAL A 940 -9.03 -7.95 29.32
N TYR A 941 -8.85 -7.00 30.22
CA TYR A 941 -7.55 -6.59 30.74
C TYR A 941 -7.49 -6.87 32.23
N ARG A 942 -6.32 -7.26 32.71
CA ARG A 942 -6.06 -7.53 34.12
C ARG A 942 -4.73 -6.93 34.53
N ILE A 943 -4.73 -6.15 35.61
CA ILE A 943 -3.48 -5.65 36.21
C ILE A 943 -2.81 -6.81 36.95
N MET A 944 -1.58 -7.16 36.56
CA MET A 944 -0.84 -8.32 37.05
C MET A 944 -0.19 -8.07 38.41
N ASN A 945 0.47 -6.92 38.57
CA ASN A 945 1.28 -6.58 39.74
C ASN A 945 1.03 -5.13 40.21
N SER A 946 1.70 -4.68 41.28
CA SER A 946 1.56 -3.31 41.81
C SER A 946 2.61 -2.35 41.24
N SER A 947 3.32 -2.71 40.15
CA SER A 947 4.42 -1.90 39.62
C SER A 947 3.99 -0.50 39.20
N TYR A 948 2.71 -0.33 38.82
CA TYR A 948 2.11 0.98 38.50
C TYR A 948 2.20 1.99 39.65
N VAL A 949 2.29 1.56 40.92
CA VAL A 949 2.41 2.49 42.08
C VAL A 949 3.68 3.32 42.00
N MET A 950 4.75 2.77 41.44
CA MET A 950 6.03 3.48 41.24
C MET A 950 6.01 4.40 40.01
N LEU A 951 4.98 4.37 39.18
CA LEU A 951 4.93 5.09 37.89
C LEU A 951 5.07 6.61 38.06
N LYS A 952 4.39 7.21 39.05
CA LYS A 952 4.47 8.66 39.35
C LYS A 952 5.92 9.10 39.60
N ASN A 953 6.58 8.45 40.56
CA ASN A 953 7.96 8.77 40.92
C ASN A 953 8.92 8.46 39.75
N TYR A 954 8.62 7.40 38.99
CA TYR A 954 9.44 7.01 37.84
C TYR A 954 9.38 8.02 36.70
N LEU A 955 8.18 8.43 36.27
CA LEU A 955 7.99 9.43 35.23
C LEU A 955 8.56 10.79 35.67
N SER A 956 8.36 11.17 36.94
CA SER A 956 8.95 12.40 37.49
C SER A 956 10.48 12.38 37.45
N ARG A 957 11.10 11.21 37.66
CA ARG A 957 12.55 11.06 37.52
C ARG A 957 13.00 11.14 36.07
N LEU A 958 12.28 10.53 35.13
CA LEU A 958 12.63 10.59 33.71
C LEU A 958 12.55 12.02 33.17
N ILE A 959 11.46 12.74 33.44
CA ILE A 959 11.31 14.12 32.93
C ILE A 959 12.32 15.09 33.54
N SER A 960 12.75 14.88 34.80
CA SER A 960 13.79 15.71 35.42
C SER A 960 15.12 15.69 34.64
N SER A 961 15.39 14.58 33.94
CA SER A 961 16.55 14.43 33.07
C SER A 961 16.33 14.96 31.64
N CYS A 962 15.16 15.53 31.35
CA CYS A 962 14.76 16.04 30.04
C CYS A 962 14.62 17.58 30.02
N LYS A 963 15.27 18.28 30.95
CA LYS A 963 15.24 19.75 30.99
C LYS A 963 16.04 20.32 29.80
N PRO A 964 15.50 21.25 29.01
CA PRO A 964 16.27 21.95 27.97
C PRO A 964 17.55 22.58 28.55
N GLN A 965 18.67 22.45 27.83
CA GLN A 965 19.97 22.92 28.30
C GLN A 965 20.19 24.43 28.05
N ASP A 966 19.46 25.00 27.07
CA ASP A 966 19.49 26.41 26.69
C ASP A 966 18.15 27.11 27.00
N ASN A 967 18.04 28.42 26.74
CA ASN A 967 16.76 29.17 26.71
C ASN A 967 15.79 28.71 25.60
N SER A 968 15.96 27.49 25.07
CA SER A 968 15.09 26.89 24.06
C SER A 968 14.02 26.01 24.72
N ASP A 969 12.90 25.82 24.04
CA ASP A 969 11.85 24.90 24.49
C ASP A 969 12.14 23.43 24.13
N THR A 970 13.35 23.13 23.63
CA THR A 970 13.70 21.82 23.07
C THR A 970 14.79 21.12 23.89
N PHE A 971 14.51 19.90 24.31
CA PHE A 971 15.49 18.96 24.86
C PHE A 971 15.95 17.97 23.79
N SER A 972 17.25 17.75 23.65
CA SER A 972 17.83 16.79 22.69
C SER A 972 18.77 15.84 23.43
N THR A 973 18.71 14.54 23.12
CA THR A 973 19.63 13.55 23.70
C THR A 973 19.84 12.35 22.78
N TYR A 974 20.93 11.62 22.98
CA TYR A 974 21.33 10.47 22.17
C TYR A 974 21.24 9.15 22.96
N ILE A 975 20.21 8.37 22.67
CA ILE A 975 19.84 7.17 23.44
C ILE A 975 20.47 5.93 22.81
N ALA A 976 21.11 5.08 23.62
CA ALA A 976 21.63 3.79 23.18
C ALA A 976 20.51 2.84 22.71
N ILE A 977 20.73 2.21 21.55
CA ILE A 977 19.87 1.14 21.06
C ILE A 977 20.27 -0.14 21.78
N THR A 978 19.35 -0.76 22.52
CA THR A 978 19.62 -2.02 23.23
C THR A 978 19.10 -3.21 22.42
N ASN A 979 19.87 -4.32 22.39
CA ASN A 979 19.54 -5.52 21.61
C ASN A 979 18.31 -6.29 22.11
N ASN A 980 17.76 -5.96 23.28
CA ASN A 980 16.74 -6.76 23.96
C ASN A 980 15.29 -6.45 23.55
N SER A 981 15.02 -5.91 22.35
CA SER A 981 13.65 -5.60 21.87
C SER A 981 12.81 -4.75 22.86
N LYS A 982 13.46 -4.06 23.78
CA LYS A 982 12.81 -3.25 24.82
C LYS A 982 12.99 -1.79 24.47
N ARG A 983 11.88 -1.08 24.28
CA ARG A 983 11.89 0.35 23.99
C ARG A 983 12.59 1.12 25.10
N PRO A 984 13.43 2.12 24.77
CA PRO A 984 13.98 3.02 25.76
C PRO A 984 12.89 3.77 26.53
N ASP A 985 13.03 3.84 27.85
CA ASP A 985 12.05 4.48 28.74
C ASP A 985 11.80 5.97 28.44
N LEU A 986 12.79 6.67 27.88
CA LEU A 986 12.64 8.06 27.46
C LEU A 986 11.69 8.22 26.27
N ILE A 987 11.60 7.23 25.38
CA ILE A 987 10.63 7.25 24.29
C ILE A 987 9.21 7.05 24.85
N TYR A 988 9.02 6.18 25.85
CA TYR A 988 7.73 6.07 26.54
C TYR A 988 7.29 7.38 27.19
N LEU A 989 8.23 8.09 27.84
CA LEU A 989 7.95 9.43 28.38
C LEU A 989 7.55 10.41 27.28
N ALA A 990 8.31 10.49 26.19
CA ALA A 990 8.05 11.40 25.08
C ALA A 990 6.67 11.15 24.44
N VAL A 991 6.29 9.88 24.27
CA VAL A 991 4.96 9.48 23.82
C VAL A 991 3.87 9.96 24.79
N LEU A 992 4.04 9.75 26.10
CA LEU A 992 3.06 10.22 27.09
C LEU A 992 2.92 11.75 27.07
N LEU A 993 4.04 12.48 26.96
CA LEU A 993 4.02 13.94 26.84
C LEU A 993 3.22 14.40 25.61
N GLU A 994 3.39 13.74 24.46
CA GLU A 994 2.64 14.08 23.23
C GLU A 994 1.17 13.65 23.26
N LEU A 995 0.85 12.52 23.89
CA LEU A 995 -0.53 12.10 24.09
C LEU A 995 -1.27 13.04 25.04
N PHE A 996 -0.60 13.56 26.07
CA PHE A 996 -1.16 14.57 26.98
C PHE A 996 -1.09 16.00 26.42
N GLY A 997 -0.48 16.20 25.25
CA GLY A 997 -0.36 17.51 24.59
C GLY A 997 0.60 18.47 25.29
N LEU A 998 1.53 17.95 26.09
CA LEU A 998 2.52 18.73 26.84
C LEU A 998 3.79 19.03 26.03
N ALA A 999 4.16 18.13 25.12
CA ALA A 999 5.29 18.30 24.23
C ALA A 999 5.02 17.58 22.91
N SER A 1000 5.83 17.85 21.91
CA SER A 1000 5.99 17.01 20.74
C SER A 1000 7.37 16.36 20.77
N TYR A 1001 7.56 15.28 20.02
CA TYR A 1001 8.84 14.59 19.99
C TYR A 1001 9.21 14.10 18.60
N GLU A 1002 10.52 14.01 18.34
CA GLU A 1002 11.10 13.46 17.13
C GLU A 1002 12.15 12.41 17.49
N VAL A 1003 12.18 11.30 16.74
CA VAL A 1003 13.23 10.29 16.82
C VAL A 1003 13.92 10.22 15.47
N ILE A 1004 15.23 10.45 15.45
CA ILE A 1004 16.07 10.46 14.24
C ILE A 1004 17.14 9.36 14.35
N GLY A 1005 17.39 8.68 13.24
CA GLY A 1005 18.27 7.51 13.17
C GLY A 1005 17.53 6.21 13.54
N GLY A 1006 18.23 5.08 13.45
CA GLY A 1006 17.69 3.77 13.81
C GLY A 1006 17.82 2.70 12.73
N LYS A 1007 17.27 1.52 13.03
CA LYS A 1007 17.42 0.33 12.19
C LYS A 1007 16.54 0.39 10.94
N ASN A 1008 15.37 1.02 11.01
CA ASN A 1008 14.44 1.07 9.89
C ASN A 1008 14.83 2.16 8.86
N THR A 1009 14.33 2.05 7.63
CA THR A 1009 14.55 3.09 6.61
C THR A 1009 13.58 4.26 6.82
N GLU A 1010 14.07 5.49 6.68
CA GLU A 1010 13.21 6.67 6.73
C GLU A 1010 12.31 6.74 5.50
N ILE A 1011 11.05 7.11 5.71
CA ILE A 1011 10.05 7.24 4.66
C ILE A 1011 9.99 8.72 4.27
N PHE A 1012 10.16 9.02 2.98
CA PHE A 1012 9.98 10.37 2.49
C PHE A 1012 8.50 10.68 2.38
N VAL A 1013 8.09 11.78 3.01
CA VAL A 1013 6.73 12.28 3.01
C VAL A 1013 6.76 13.74 2.60
N ARG A 1014 6.04 14.08 1.53
CA ARG A 1014 5.84 15.45 1.11
C ARG A 1014 4.40 15.88 1.31
N ILE A 1015 4.23 17.02 1.97
CA ILE A 1015 2.94 17.63 2.25
C ILE A 1015 2.70 18.73 1.22
N ASN A 1016 1.85 18.46 0.23
CA ASN A 1016 1.52 19.44 -0.79
C ASN A 1016 0.53 20.49 -0.27
N ASP A 1017 -0.38 20.12 0.64
CA ASP A 1017 -1.34 21.03 1.28
C ASP A 1017 -1.35 20.89 2.81
N PRO A 1018 -0.59 21.73 3.53
CA PRO A 1018 -0.54 21.70 4.98
C PRO A 1018 -1.83 22.15 5.68
N VAL A 1019 -2.66 22.97 5.02
CA VAL A 1019 -3.93 23.44 5.58
C VAL A 1019 -4.92 22.28 5.67
N LYS A 1020 -4.99 21.45 4.62
CA LYS A 1020 -5.79 20.23 4.63
C LYS A 1020 -5.29 19.23 5.68
N LEU A 1021 -3.98 19.03 5.77
CA LEU A 1021 -3.42 18.13 6.79
C LEU A 1021 -3.77 18.58 8.22
N ARG A 1022 -3.73 19.90 8.50
CA ARG A 1022 -4.20 20.48 9.76
C ARG A 1022 -5.67 20.18 10.05
N ARG A 1023 -6.53 20.34 9.03
CA ARG A 1023 -7.98 20.08 9.16
C ARG A 1023 -8.22 18.63 9.58
N PHE A 1024 -7.59 17.66 8.91
CA PHE A 1024 -7.72 16.24 9.26
C PHE A 1024 -7.15 15.90 10.63
N ALA A 1025 -6.05 16.54 11.04
CA ALA A 1025 -5.50 16.36 12.38
C ALA A 1025 -6.45 16.85 13.49
N SER A 1026 -7.31 17.83 13.19
CA SER A 1026 -8.22 18.48 14.16
C SER A 1026 -9.68 17.98 14.13
N GLN A 1027 -10.15 17.47 12.98
CA GLN A 1027 -11.53 17.00 12.78
C GLN A 1027 -11.65 15.47 12.89
N ASN A 1028 -12.88 14.95 12.79
CA ASN A 1028 -13.11 13.52 12.67
C ASN A 1028 -12.80 13.07 11.23
N TYR A 1029 -11.60 12.54 11.04
CA TYR A 1029 -11.19 11.88 9.82
C TYR A 1029 -11.60 10.39 9.84
N SER A 1030 -12.18 9.93 8.73
CA SER A 1030 -12.33 8.51 8.40
C SER A 1030 -11.81 8.24 6.99
N ASN A 1031 -11.02 7.19 6.86
CA ASN A 1031 -10.46 6.72 5.60
C ASN A 1031 -11.49 5.83 4.88
N SER A 1032 -11.93 6.22 3.68
CA SER A 1032 -12.98 5.50 2.93
C SER A 1032 -12.45 4.18 2.37
N ILE A 1033 -11.19 4.16 1.91
CA ILE A 1033 -10.52 2.95 1.40
C ILE A 1033 -10.46 1.88 2.50
N LEU A 1034 -10.06 2.24 3.71
CA LEU A 1034 -10.03 1.32 4.85
C LEU A 1034 -11.43 0.82 5.23
N THR A 1035 -12.43 1.69 5.15
CA THR A 1035 -13.83 1.30 5.38
C THR A 1035 -14.30 0.28 4.34
N GLU A 1036 -13.91 0.47 3.08
CA GLU A 1036 -14.22 -0.47 2.01
C GLU A 1036 -13.50 -1.82 2.21
N ILE A 1037 -12.23 -1.81 2.63
CA ILE A 1037 -11.48 -3.03 2.98
C ILE A 1037 -12.20 -3.80 4.10
N GLU A 1038 -12.63 -3.11 5.16
CA GLU A 1038 -13.38 -3.72 6.26
C GLU A 1038 -14.72 -4.30 5.79
N ARG A 1039 -15.42 -3.60 4.89
CA ARG A 1039 -16.68 -4.08 4.28
C ARG A 1039 -16.45 -5.34 3.44
N LYS A 1040 -15.44 -5.34 2.55
CA LYS A 1040 -15.06 -6.51 1.73
C LYS A 1040 -14.73 -7.70 2.63
N ARG A 1041 -13.90 -7.49 3.66
CA ARG A 1041 -13.54 -8.55 4.63
C ARG A 1041 -14.74 -9.18 5.33
N ARG A 1042 -15.71 -8.36 5.77
CA ARG A 1042 -16.92 -8.87 6.43
C ARG A 1042 -17.72 -9.76 5.48
N ARG A 1043 -17.88 -9.33 4.23
CA ARG A 1043 -18.54 -10.11 3.18
C ARG A 1043 -17.81 -11.44 2.91
N SER A 1044 -16.47 -11.41 2.78
CA SER A 1044 -15.66 -12.62 2.60
C SER A 1044 -15.86 -13.64 3.73
N GLN A 1045 -15.97 -13.15 4.97
CA GLN A 1045 -16.23 -13.99 6.13
C GLN A 1045 -17.62 -14.62 6.05
N GLU A 1046 -18.65 -13.83 5.72
CA GLU A 1046 -20.02 -14.33 5.56
C GLU A 1046 -20.11 -15.43 4.48
N VAL A 1047 -19.43 -15.24 3.34
CA VAL A 1047 -19.36 -16.23 2.26
C VAL A 1047 -18.66 -17.51 2.72
N LEU A 1048 -17.49 -17.41 3.35
CA LEU A 1048 -16.77 -18.59 3.85
C LEU A 1048 -17.59 -19.37 4.90
N ILE A 1049 -18.31 -18.67 5.78
CA ILE A 1049 -19.21 -19.31 6.76
C ILE A 1049 -20.32 -20.05 6.05
N GLY A 1050 -21.00 -19.37 5.13
CA GLY A 1050 -22.06 -19.96 4.34
C GLY A 1050 -21.57 -21.25 3.68
N PHE A 1051 -20.39 -21.19 3.04
CA PHE A 1051 -19.76 -22.33 2.40
C PHE A 1051 -19.48 -23.49 3.38
N MET A 1052 -18.86 -23.22 4.54
CA MET A 1052 -18.47 -24.26 5.50
C MET A 1052 -19.66 -24.84 6.28
N SER A 1053 -20.73 -24.05 6.48
CA SER A 1053 -21.85 -24.43 7.34
C SER A 1053 -23.06 -25.01 6.61
N SER A 1054 -23.10 -24.84 5.29
CA SER A 1054 -24.13 -25.38 4.40
C SER A 1054 -23.84 -26.84 4.07
N ASP A 1055 -24.91 -27.64 4.08
CA ASP A 1055 -24.89 -29.02 3.61
C ASP A 1055 -25.04 -29.00 2.09
N LEU A 1056 -23.95 -29.24 1.37
CA LEU A 1056 -23.81 -29.12 -0.08
C LEU A 1056 -23.03 -30.31 -0.60
N SER A 1057 -23.49 -30.87 -1.73
CA SER A 1057 -22.73 -31.84 -2.52
C SER A 1057 -21.47 -31.21 -3.11
N ASP A 1058 -20.53 -32.05 -3.59
CA ASP A 1058 -19.32 -31.56 -4.26
C ASP A 1058 -19.63 -30.64 -5.45
N GLU A 1059 -20.62 -31.00 -6.26
CA GLU A 1059 -21.01 -30.24 -7.44
C GLU A 1059 -21.55 -28.85 -7.04
N GLU A 1060 -22.41 -28.80 -6.01
CA GLU A 1060 -22.92 -27.54 -5.47
C GLU A 1060 -21.80 -26.68 -4.88
N ARG A 1061 -20.82 -27.28 -4.18
CA ARG A 1061 -19.65 -26.56 -3.65
C ARG A 1061 -18.81 -25.95 -4.77
N TRP A 1062 -18.53 -26.73 -5.82
CA TRP A 1062 -17.82 -26.24 -7.00
C TRP A 1062 -18.61 -25.17 -7.76
N ASN A 1063 -19.94 -25.25 -7.78
CA ASN A 1063 -20.81 -24.20 -8.33
C ASN A 1063 -20.75 -22.91 -7.51
N VAL A 1064 -20.73 -22.99 -6.16
CA VAL A 1064 -20.52 -21.81 -5.31
C VAL A 1064 -19.15 -21.18 -5.58
N ILE A 1065 -18.09 -22.02 -5.67
CA ILE A 1065 -16.73 -21.55 -5.96
C ILE A 1065 -16.67 -20.85 -7.33
N GLU A 1066 -17.24 -21.45 -8.38
CA GLU A 1066 -17.30 -20.83 -9.72
C GLU A 1066 -18.02 -19.48 -9.69
N ASN A 1067 -19.21 -19.42 -9.09
CA ASN A 1067 -19.96 -18.16 -9.01
C ASN A 1067 -19.24 -17.11 -8.16
N TYR A 1068 -18.53 -17.51 -7.11
CA TYR A 1068 -17.69 -16.62 -6.32
C TYR A 1068 -16.53 -16.05 -7.14
N PHE A 1069 -15.79 -16.88 -7.90
CA PHE A 1069 -14.69 -16.41 -8.75
C PHE A 1069 -15.14 -15.61 -9.98
N LEU A 1070 -16.38 -15.77 -10.42
CA LEU A 1070 -17.02 -14.97 -11.48
C LEU A 1070 -17.77 -13.74 -10.95
N GLY A 1071 -17.67 -13.44 -9.64
CA GLY A 1071 -18.21 -12.22 -9.06
C GLY A 1071 -19.74 -12.17 -8.99
N ARG A 1072 -20.41 -13.32 -9.06
CA ARG A 1072 -21.87 -13.45 -9.02
C ARG A 1072 -22.40 -13.51 -7.60
N ASP A 1073 -22.22 -12.39 -6.90
CA ASP A 1073 -22.53 -12.25 -5.48
C ASP A 1073 -23.96 -12.66 -5.10
N ASP A 1074 -24.94 -12.34 -5.94
CA ASP A 1074 -26.35 -12.68 -5.71
C ASP A 1074 -26.58 -14.20 -5.80
N GLU A 1075 -25.94 -14.87 -6.75
CA GLU A 1075 -26.02 -16.32 -6.90
C GLU A 1075 -25.33 -17.04 -5.73
N VAL A 1076 -24.17 -16.55 -5.31
CA VAL A 1076 -23.46 -17.06 -4.13
C VAL A 1076 -24.33 -16.89 -2.88
N SER A 1077 -24.92 -15.72 -2.68
CA SER A 1077 -25.79 -15.45 -1.53
C SER A 1077 -27.02 -16.35 -1.53
N ARG A 1078 -27.64 -16.58 -2.69
CA ARG A 1078 -28.79 -17.49 -2.87
C ARG A 1078 -28.41 -18.95 -2.57
N LEU A 1079 -27.31 -19.45 -3.14
CA LEU A 1079 -26.84 -20.83 -2.93
C LEU A 1079 -26.47 -21.09 -1.46
N LEU A 1080 -25.88 -20.08 -0.79
CA LEU A 1080 -25.48 -20.17 0.61
C LEU A 1080 -26.56 -19.72 1.60
N LYS A 1081 -27.76 -19.35 1.12
CA LYS A 1081 -28.89 -18.83 1.92
C LYS A 1081 -28.48 -17.67 2.85
N LEU A 1082 -27.61 -16.80 2.38
CA LEU A 1082 -27.21 -15.57 3.09
C LEU A 1082 -28.35 -14.54 3.00
N LYS A 1083 -28.49 -13.67 4.01
CA LYS A 1083 -29.44 -12.55 3.93
C LYS A 1083 -29.05 -11.66 2.75
N GLU A 1084 -30.04 -11.25 1.94
CA GLU A 1084 -29.83 -10.27 0.86
C GLU A 1084 -29.21 -9.00 1.46
N SER A 1085 -28.14 -8.52 0.80
CA SER A 1085 -27.31 -7.39 1.21
C SER A 1085 -27.92 -6.04 0.87
#